data_AF-A0A2G4R4E9-F1
#
_entry.id   AF-A0A2G4R4E9-F1
#
_cell.length_a   1.000
_cell.length_b   1.000
_cell.length_c   1.000
_cell.angle_alpha   90.00
_cell.angle_beta   90.00
_cell.angle_gamma   90.00
#
_symmetry.space_group_name_H-M   'P 1'
#
loop_
_entity.id
_entity.type
_entity.pdbx_description
1 polymer ?
#
loop_
_entity_poly.entity_id
_entity_poly.type
_entity_poly.pdbx_seq_one_letter_code
_entity_poly.pdbx_strand_id
1 'polypeptide(L)'
;MSNLKKLLENNKVEIPILQRDYAQGRISQNKVANEFLDSIFSMLNGKKHFLHIDFIYGYKENGKFLLIDGQQRITTLWLLHFYLYKNAGSLEEIKELLKNFSYNTRKSSAKFCKNLLKEDFDINKKPSDAIKAKGGEFEKEENLNNDPTIKAMLHMLDLIFERTHNIKDFKKLIVNLDNITFDLFDMGEFGLGEELYIKMNARGKQLSKYENLKSFIEKDSRISKEFKLLESIDTKWSDYFFDSKNIKDFDKKGNNFLHYATLFFILEEGKEIGNIREIIDKPDQPVNEFYSPLQNIDNIKLLNRVVELCMLFDEFQITETLKIKDSSFFISRNKETLSYTDICYFFSILFFVKENREIEKINKNALNDYLRVCRHFIENHRLDKPEEHIYQFFKLFKHLSQGHSSIYQFLIDNSTYNFHSNIYRLEVRKAKLILKSRQNKDGWEEILNQVSQHRVLNGWVDFLLDFSDESFVYEQYNQNGETLEKPNFEKFKQYANVTMELLNKEDFLNNHLTLFQRAFLCVGNFSFYSTNWFYGNSPTDIFRDREALNWLLKGNKNDLKYPYFKKFLDILLEIEGENLVDKMQRIIDETDLTQKEWWEQLLIGEQKIFDFLNEKKEVFQRCRRIRYFGKTSSPVANNLKDTVKVELLPGLRNRTNVRDLLDYGFYCYCEKKEMELSSYECKEEQYGKIVESHFSLNNVKVLCNSIRQKIVFGDKEYKINLEKGNNIFVEFDRILSLINEKI
;
A
#
# COMPACT_ATOMS: atom_id res chain seq x y z
N MET A 1 -53.27 5.58 17.93
CA MET A 1 -52.90 5.76 19.35
C MET A 1 -53.37 4.60 20.22
N SER A 2 -52.39 3.82 20.70
CA SER A 2 -52.51 2.75 21.69
C SER A 2 -51.87 3.19 23.02
N ASN A 3 -52.03 2.40 24.08
CA ASN A 3 -51.32 2.55 25.35
C ASN A 3 -50.84 1.17 25.83
N LEU A 4 -50.13 1.10 26.97
CA LEU A 4 -49.57 -0.18 27.43
C LEU A 4 -50.67 -1.23 27.69
N LYS A 5 -51.78 -0.88 28.36
CA LYS A 5 -52.86 -1.83 28.64
C LYS A 5 -53.46 -2.37 27.34
N LYS A 6 -53.81 -1.50 26.39
CA LYS A 6 -54.34 -1.90 25.07
C LYS A 6 -53.35 -2.77 24.28
N LEU A 7 -52.05 -2.49 24.37
CA LEU A 7 -51.03 -3.32 23.72
C LEU A 7 -51.02 -4.74 24.30
N LEU A 8 -51.06 -4.87 25.63
CA LEU A 8 -50.99 -6.14 26.35
C LEU A 8 -52.33 -6.92 26.38
N GLU A 9 -53.47 -6.24 26.28
CA GLU A 9 -54.79 -6.87 26.12
C GLU A 9 -54.90 -7.59 24.78
N ASN A 10 -54.38 -6.95 23.71
CA ASN A 10 -54.51 -7.46 22.35
C ASN A 10 -53.37 -8.40 21.94
N ASN A 11 -52.25 -8.43 22.66
CA ASN A 11 -51.06 -9.16 22.23
C ASN A 11 -50.26 -9.76 23.39
N LYS A 12 -49.66 -10.92 23.15
CA LYS A 12 -48.52 -11.42 23.95
C LYS A 12 -47.23 -10.81 23.40
N VAL A 13 -46.73 -9.76 24.03
CA VAL A 13 -45.54 -9.01 23.63
C VAL A 13 -44.27 -9.74 24.07
N GLU A 14 -43.37 -9.98 23.12
CA GLU A 14 -42.05 -10.54 23.40
C GLU A 14 -40.92 -9.69 22.80
N ILE A 15 -39.86 -9.49 23.58
CA ILE A 15 -38.62 -8.89 23.08
C ILE A 15 -37.79 -9.98 22.38
N PRO A 16 -37.55 -9.90 21.04
CA PRO A 16 -36.85 -10.91 20.27
C PRO A 16 -35.33 -10.91 20.50
N ILE A 17 -34.65 -11.97 20.04
CA ILE A 17 -33.21 -12.22 20.26
C ILE A 17 -32.34 -11.08 19.70
N LEU A 18 -32.71 -10.56 18.52
CA LEU A 18 -31.93 -9.50 17.85
C LEU A 18 -31.85 -8.21 18.68
N GLN A 19 -32.73 -8.01 19.65
CA GLN A 19 -32.73 -6.80 20.48
C GLN A 19 -31.60 -6.76 21.49
N ARG A 20 -30.97 -5.59 21.64
CA ARG A 20 -30.00 -5.31 22.71
C ARG A 20 -30.66 -5.35 24.09
N ASP A 21 -29.84 -5.38 25.14
CA ASP A 21 -30.32 -5.38 26.53
C ASP A 21 -31.12 -4.11 26.86
N TYR A 22 -31.90 -4.16 27.95
CA TYR A 22 -32.50 -2.96 28.50
C TYR A 22 -31.39 -2.00 28.97
N ALA A 23 -31.20 -0.90 28.24
CA ALA A 23 -30.11 0.05 28.42
C ALA A 23 -30.56 1.35 29.07
N GLN A 24 -31.83 1.75 28.91
CA GLN A 24 -32.36 3.00 29.46
C GLN A 24 -32.26 3.04 30.99
N GLY A 25 -32.44 1.90 31.66
CA GLY A 25 -32.31 1.80 33.12
C GLY A 25 -30.88 1.65 33.64
N ARG A 26 -29.83 1.69 32.79
CA ARG A 26 -28.44 1.55 33.26
C ARG A 26 -28.00 2.79 34.05
N ILE A 27 -27.11 2.60 35.02
CA ILE A 27 -26.50 3.70 35.79
C ILE A 27 -25.83 4.72 34.87
N SER A 28 -25.17 4.27 33.78
CA SER A 28 -24.54 5.17 32.80
C SER A 28 -25.52 5.99 31.96
N GLN A 29 -26.81 5.63 31.94
CA GLN A 29 -27.88 6.31 31.19
C GLN A 29 -28.82 7.10 32.11
N ASN A 30 -28.37 7.41 33.34
CA ASN A 30 -29.20 8.03 34.38
C ASN A 30 -29.86 9.34 33.90
N LYS A 31 -29.17 10.16 33.10
CA LYS A 31 -29.73 11.40 32.54
C LYS A 31 -30.97 11.12 31.67
N VAL A 32 -30.85 10.19 30.71
CA VAL A 32 -31.93 9.80 29.79
C VAL A 32 -33.10 9.15 30.55
N ALA A 33 -32.81 8.31 31.54
CA ALA A 33 -33.82 7.71 32.41
C ALA A 33 -34.61 8.79 33.16
N ASN A 34 -33.91 9.74 33.77
CA ASN A 34 -34.55 10.81 34.55
C ASN A 34 -35.39 11.73 33.67
N GLU A 35 -34.90 12.17 32.51
CA GLU A 35 -35.66 13.03 31.59
C GLU A 35 -36.96 12.36 31.12
N PHE A 36 -36.92 11.05 30.84
CA PHE A 36 -38.11 10.29 30.46
C PHE A 36 -39.09 10.14 31.63
N LEU A 37 -38.59 9.78 32.83
CA LEU A 37 -39.43 9.69 34.02
C LEU A 37 -40.02 11.05 34.42
N ASP A 38 -39.27 12.16 34.29
CA ASP A 38 -39.78 13.50 34.58
C ASP A 38 -40.93 13.88 33.65
N SER A 39 -40.85 13.47 32.38
CA SER A 39 -41.93 13.66 31.41
C SER A 39 -43.18 12.84 31.79
N ILE A 40 -42.98 11.58 32.20
CA ILE A 40 -44.04 10.69 32.69
C ILE A 40 -44.70 11.27 33.94
N PHE A 41 -43.93 11.57 34.99
CA PHE A 41 -44.45 12.03 36.27
C PHE A 41 -45.02 13.44 36.21
N SER A 42 -44.56 14.29 35.28
CA SER A 42 -45.22 15.57 34.99
C SER A 42 -46.66 15.35 34.50
N MET A 43 -46.87 14.35 33.62
CA MET A 43 -48.20 13.97 33.17
C MET A 43 -49.01 13.29 34.29
N LEU A 44 -48.45 12.31 35.00
CA LEU A 44 -49.18 11.57 36.05
C LEU A 44 -49.66 12.49 37.19
N ASN A 45 -48.89 13.53 37.52
CA ASN A 45 -49.25 14.52 38.53
C ASN A 45 -50.22 15.61 38.02
N GLY A 46 -50.68 15.53 36.76
CA GLY A 46 -51.65 16.45 36.17
C GLY A 46 -51.08 17.78 35.67
N LYS A 47 -49.74 17.92 35.56
CA LYS A 47 -49.11 19.11 34.95
C LYS A 47 -49.19 19.09 33.42
N LYS A 48 -49.39 17.91 32.83
CA LYS A 48 -49.68 17.70 31.40
C LYS A 48 -50.88 16.76 31.27
N HIS A 49 -51.75 16.98 30.28
CA HIS A 49 -52.94 16.15 30.07
C HIS A 49 -52.65 14.85 29.31
N PHE A 50 -51.60 14.81 28.47
CA PHE A 50 -51.29 13.66 27.63
C PHE A 50 -49.77 13.57 27.39
N LEU A 51 -49.25 12.34 27.26
CA LEU A 51 -47.86 12.09 26.88
C LEU A 51 -47.83 11.09 25.73
N HIS A 52 -47.48 11.56 24.53
CA HIS A 52 -47.24 10.70 23.39
C HIS A 52 -45.75 10.34 23.32
N ILE A 53 -45.42 9.05 23.30
CA ILE A 53 -44.02 8.55 23.31
C ILE A 53 -43.61 7.97 21.94
N ASP A 54 -44.15 8.56 20.87
CA ASP A 54 -43.91 8.25 19.45
C ASP A 54 -44.28 6.81 19.06
N PHE A 55 -43.51 6.22 18.13
CA PHE A 55 -43.82 4.96 17.48
C PHE A 55 -43.26 3.74 18.23
N ILE A 56 -44.04 2.66 18.22
CA ILE A 56 -43.66 1.33 18.68
C ILE A 56 -43.86 0.36 17.51
N TYR A 57 -42.80 -0.38 17.17
CA TYR A 57 -42.80 -1.26 16.01
C TYR A 57 -42.66 -2.72 16.44
N GLY A 58 -43.40 -3.60 15.80
CA GLY A 58 -43.24 -5.04 15.96
C GLY A 58 -43.98 -5.80 14.88
N TYR A 59 -43.97 -7.13 14.95
CA TYR A 59 -44.74 -7.96 14.03
C TYR A 59 -45.33 -9.16 14.75
N LYS A 60 -46.40 -9.72 14.21
CA LYS A 60 -47.02 -10.94 14.76
C LYS A 60 -46.34 -12.19 14.22
N GLU A 61 -45.92 -13.07 15.12
CA GLU A 61 -45.37 -14.38 14.79
C GLU A 61 -45.77 -15.40 15.88
N ASN A 62 -46.23 -16.59 15.47
CA ASN A 62 -46.61 -17.68 16.38
C ASN A 62 -47.56 -17.25 17.52
N GLY A 63 -48.52 -16.37 17.22
CA GLY A 63 -49.50 -15.86 18.20
C GLY A 63 -48.93 -14.87 19.22
N LYS A 64 -47.74 -14.32 18.97
CA LYS A 64 -47.05 -13.32 19.79
C LYS A 64 -46.73 -12.08 18.96
N PHE A 65 -46.56 -10.94 19.62
CA PHE A 65 -46.11 -9.69 19.00
C PHE A 65 -44.65 -9.45 19.36
N LEU A 66 -43.75 -9.63 18.39
CA LEU A 66 -42.32 -9.45 18.57
C LEU A 66 -41.96 -7.98 18.41
N LEU A 67 -41.46 -7.37 19.47
CA LEU A 67 -41.16 -5.94 19.52
C LEU A 67 -39.80 -5.64 18.87
N ILE A 68 -39.81 -4.91 17.76
CA ILE A 68 -38.62 -4.61 16.95
C ILE A 68 -38.04 -3.23 17.26
N ASP A 69 -38.86 -2.27 17.64
CA ASP A 69 -38.38 -1.00 18.17
C ASP A 69 -39.33 -0.44 19.23
N GLY A 70 -38.76 0.34 20.16
CA GLY A 70 -39.48 0.83 21.34
C GLY A 70 -39.37 -0.05 22.58
N GLN A 71 -38.54 -1.10 22.56
CA GLN A 71 -38.35 -2.00 23.71
C GLN A 71 -37.98 -1.30 25.02
N GLN A 72 -37.17 -0.25 24.96
CA GLN A 72 -36.75 0.50 26.15
C GLN A 72 -37.96 1.21 26.79
N ARG A 73 -38.77 1.89 25.98
CA ARG A 73 -40.00 2.59 26.40
C ARG A 73 -41.01 1.62 27.00
N ILE A 74 -41.29 0.51 26.32
CA ILE A 74 -42.26 -0.49 26.79
C ILE A 74 -41.80 -1.15 28.10
N THR A 75 -40.53 -1.50 28.23
CA THR A 75 -39.98 -2.08 29.47
C THR A 75 -40.12 -1.11 30.64
N THR A 76 -39.78 0.17 30.44
CA THR A 76 -39.94 1.21 31.47
C THR A 76 -41.40 1.39 31.88
N LEU A 77 -42.33 1.44 30.92
CA LEU A 77 -43.76 1.54 31.22
C LEU A 77 -44.29 0.32 31.96
N TRP A 78 -43.82 -0.88 31.61
CA TRP A 78 -44.18 -2.12 32.29
C TRP A 78 -43.73 -2.11 33.76
N LEU A 79 -42.47 -1.71 34.03
CA LEU A 79 -41.96 -1.56 35.40
C LEU A 79 -42.74 -0.51 36.20
N LEU A 80 -43.10 0.60 35.56
CA LEU A 80 -43.90 1.66 36.18
C LEU A 80 -45.30 1.16 36.58
N HIS A 81 -45.99 0.46 35.68
CA HIS A 81 -47.31 -0.12 35.99
C HIS A 81 -47.20 -1.13 37.13
N PHE A 82 -46.24 -2.05 37.05
CA PHE A 82 -45.97 -3.00 38.12
C PHE A 82 -45.80 -2.29 39.48
N TYR A 83 -44.91 -1.30 39.54
CA TYR A 83 -44.54 -0.64 40.78
C TYR A 83 -45.68 0.19 41.39
N LEU A 84 -46.43 0.94 40.57
CA LEU A 84 -47.54 1.77 41.05
C LEU A 84 -48.71 0.93 41.57
N TYR A 85 -49.11 -0.13 40.85
CA TYR A 85 -50.19 -1.01 41.30
C TYR A 85 -49.79 -1.83 42.53
N LYS A 86 -48.51 -2.22 42.65
CA LYS A 86 -48.00 -2.86 43.88
C LYS A 86 -48.11 -1.92 45.08
N ASN A 87 -47.70 -0.66 44.94
CA ASN A 87 -47.81 0.34 46.01
C ASN A 87 -49.27 0.69 46.38
N ALA A 88 -50.19 0.63 45.43
CA ALA A 88 -51.61 0.86 45.68
C ALA A 88 -52.33 -0.35 46.34
N GLY A 89 -51.63 -1.47 46.54
CA GLY A 89 -52.22 -2.71 47.03
C GLY A 89 -53.18 -3.37 46.03
N SER A 90 -53.08 -3.03 44.75
CA SER A 90 -54.02 -3.44 43.69
C SER A 90 -53.34 -4.18 42.52
N LEU A 91 -52.16 -4.78 42.75
CA LEU A 91 -51.41 -5.50 41.71
C LEU A 91 -52.25 -6.58 41.01
N GLU A 92 -53.11 -7.28 41.74
CA GLU A 92 -53.99 -8.33 41.19
C GLU A 92 -54.95 -7.80 40.11
N GLU A 93 -55.28 -6.50 40.08
CA GLU A 93 -56.13 -5.88 39.05
C GLU A 93 -55.47 -5.85 37.67
N ILE A 94 -54.13 -5.80 37.60
CA ILE A 94 -53.38 -5.67 36.33
C ILE A 94 -52.43 -6.86 36.06
N LYS A 95 -52.26 -7.75 37.03
CA LYS A 95 -51.31 -8.86 36.97
C LYS A 95 -51.48 -9.76 35.75
N GLU A 96 -52.72 -10.10 35.37
CA GLU A 96 -52.98 -10.92 34.17
C GLU A 96 -52.59 -10.20 32.88
N LEU A 97 -52.75 -8.87 32.79
CA LEU A 97 -52.27 -8.10 31.64
C LEU A 97 -50.74 -8.06 31.60
N LEU A 98 -50.08 -7.79 32.73
CA LEU A 98 -48.61 -7.69 32.78
C LEU A 98 -47.91 -9.01 32.45
N LYS A 99 -48.57 -10.17 32.65
CA LYS A 99 -48.06 -11.49 32.22
C LYS A 99 -47.90 -11.62 30.70
N ASN A 100 -48.58 -10.78 29.91
CA ASN A 100 -48.46 -10.79 28.45
C ASN A 100 -47.19 -10.10 27.94
N PHE A 101 -46.25 -9.69 28.80
CA PHE A 101 -44.94 -9.15 28.42
C PHE A 101 -43.81 -10.09 28.86
N SER A 102 -42.90 -10.45 27.97
CA SER A 102 -41.74 -11.29 28.28
C SER A 102 -40.52 -11.01 27.38
N TYR A 103 -39.37 -11.57 27.75
CA TYR A 103 -38.20 -11.70 26.88
C TYR A 103 -38.16 -13.11 26.30
N ASN A 104 -37.75 -13.28 25.04
CA ASN A 104 -37.73 -14.60 24.40
C ASN A 104 -36.55 -15.47 24.89
N THR A 105 -35.32 -15.23 24.43
CA THR A 105 -34.17 -16.10 24.75
C THR A 105 -33.34 -15.66 25.96
N ARG A 106 -33.61 -14.48 26.53
CA ARG A 106 -33.02 -14.05 27.80
C ARG A 106 -33.76 -14.70 28.97
N LYS A 107 -33.46 -15.98 29.22
CA LYS A 107 -34.13 -16.81 30.24
C LYS A 107 -34.12 -16.15 31.63
N SER A 108 -33.01 -15.52 32.00
CA SER A 108 -32.84 -14.77 33.25
C SER A 108 -33.83 -13.61 33.36
N SER A 109 -33.84 -12.69 32.40
CA SER A 109 -34.74 -11.54 32.37
C SER A 109 -36.21 -11.93 32.30
N ALA A 110 -36.55 -12.95 31.50
CA ALA A 110 -37.92 -13.47 31.41
C ALA A 110 -38.40 -14.04 32.75
N LYS A 111 -37.55 -14.82 33.42
CA LYS A 111 -37.85 -15.38 34.75
C LYS A 111 -37.93 -14.28 35.81
N PHE A 112 -37.05 -13.28 35.77
CA PHE A 112 -37.11 -12.11 36.66
C PHE A 112 -38.45 -11.36 36.52
N CYS A 113 -38.88 -11.00 35.32
CA CYS A 113 -40.17 -10.33 35.10
C CYS A 113 -41.35 -11.18 35.61
N LYS A 114 -41.33 -12.49 35.36
CA LYS A 114 -42.35 -13.42 35.85
C LYS A 114 -42.39 -13.48 37.38
N ASN A 115 -41.24 -13.54 38.02
CA ASN A 115 -41.13 -13.61 39.48
C ASN A 115 -41.45 -12.28 40.14
N LEU A 116 -41.18 -11.15 39.47
CA LEU A 116 -41.56 -9.82 39.94
C LEU A 116 -43.08 -9.68 40.18
N LEU A 117 -43.90 -10.36 39.35
CA LEU A 117 -45.37 -10.41 39.50
C LEU A 117 -45.86 -11.42 40.56
N LYS A 118 -45.01 -12.34 41.01
CA LYS A 118 -45.38 -13.46 41.88
C LYS A 118 -44.94 -13.25 43.33
N GLU A 119 -43.68 -12.85 43.48
CA GLU A 119 -43.03 -12.74 44.78
C GLU A 119 -43.24 -11.35 45.39
N ASP A 120 -43.17 -11.28 46.72
CA ASP A 120 -43.36 -10.04 47.46
C ASP A 120 -42.04 -9.48 48.02
N PHE A 121 -41.94 -8.15 48.08
CA PHE A 121 -40.77 -7.45 48.64
C PHE A 121 -41.22 -6.21 49.41
N ASP A 122 -40.41 -5.80 50.38
CA ASP A 122 -40.69 -4.65 51.23
C ASP A 122 -40.65 -3.34 50.42
N ILE A 123 -41.83 -2.79 50.16
CA ILE A 123 -42.02 -1.61 49.32
C ILE A 123 -41.55 -0.31 49.99
N ASN A 124 -41.34 -0.32 51.32
CA ASN A 124 -40.81 0.83 52.06
C ASN A 124 -39.29 0.96 51.93
N LYS A 125 -38.64 -0.06 51.36
CA LYS A 125 -37.21 -0.06 51.07
C LYS A 125 -36.99 0.17 49.58
N LYS A 126 -35.78 0.63 49.28
CA LYS A 126 -35.30 0.75 47.90
C LYS A 126 -35.47 -0.60 47.18
N PRO A 127 -36.18 -0.67 46.03
CA PRO A 127 -36.54 -1.94 45.39
C PRO A 127 -35.37 -2.86 45.12
N SER A 128 -34.23 -2.33 44.64
CA SER A 128 -33.05 -3.15 44.38
C SER A 128 -32.51 -3.83 45.63
N ASP A 129 -32.47 -3.14 46.76
CA ASP A 129 -32.03 -3.69 48.05
C ASP A 129 -33.05 -4.70 48.60
N ALA A 130 -34.34 -4.38 48.53
CA ALA A 130 -35.42 -5.24 49.01
C ALA A 130 -35.52 -6.56 48.22
N ILE A 131 -35.38 -6.49 46.89
CA ILE A 131 -35.41 -7.65 46.00
C ILE A 131 -34.15 -8.52 46.20
N LYS A 132 -32.97 -7.90 46.33
CA LYS A 132 -31.73 -8.65 46.57
C LYS A 132 -31.70 -9.31 47.96
N ALA A 133 -32.29 -8.67 48.97
CA ALA A 133 -32.39 -9.25 50.32
C ALA A 133 -33.25 -10.52 50.38
N LYS A 134 -34.13 -10.74 49.39
CA LYS A 134 -34.92 -11.97 49.22
C LYS A 134 -34.14 -13.11 48.54
N GLY A 135 -32.87 -12.90 48.22
CA GLY A 135 -32.01 -13.92 47.63
C GLY A 135 -32.53 -14.43 46.29
N GLY A 136 -32.52 -15.77 46.14
CA GLY A 136 -32.84 -16.46 44.89
C GLY A 136 -34.31 -16.47 44.45
N GLU A 137 -35.22 -15.86 45.22
CA GLU A 137 -36.67 -15.87 44.97
C GLU A 137 -37.03 -15.17 43.64
N PHE A 138 -36.42 -14.02 43.36
CA PHE A 138 -36.67 -13.26 42.14
C PHE A 138 -35.85 -13.78 40.96
N GLU A 139 -34.57 -14.05 41.18
CA GLU A 139 -33.70 -14.81 40.26
C GLU A 139 -32.42 -15.27 40.97
N LYS A 140 -31.61 -16.11 40.31
CA LYS A 140 -30.28 -16.47 40.83
C LYS A 140 -29.47 -15.22 41.18
N GLU A 141 -28.79 -15.23 42.33
CA GLU A 141 -28.03 -14.10 42.84
C GLU A 141 -26.98 -13.57 41.84
N GLU A 142 -26.33 -14.48 41.10
CA GLU A 142 -25.41 -14.12 40.01
C GLU A 142 -26.11 -13.29 38.93
N ASN A 143 -27.31 -13.67 38.50
CA ASN A 143 -28.07 -12.94 37.48
C ASN A 143 -28.56 -11.57 37.99
N LEU A 144 -28.99 -11.48 39.26
CA LEU A 144 -29.38 -10.20 39.87
C LEU A 144 -28.21 -9.19 39.88
N ASN A 145 -26.97 -9.67 39.95
CA ASN A 145 -25.77 -8.84 40.02
C ASN A 145 -25.05 -8.64 38.67
N ASN A 146 -25.22 -9.57 37.71
CA ASN A 146 -24.45 -9.61 36.47
C ASN A 146 -25.29 -9.49 35.19
N ASP A 147 -26.59 -9.84 35.18
CA ASP A 147 -27.42 -9.69 33.98
C ASP A 147 -27.66 -8.20 33.69
N PRO A 148 -27.22 -7.68 32.53
CA PRO A 148 -27.28 -6.25 32.23
C PRO A 148 -28.73 -5.71 32.15
N THR A 149 -29.69 -6.54 31.76
CA THR A 149 -31.10 -6.17 31.69
C THR A 149 -31.70 -6.13 33.09
N ILE A 150 -31.47 -7.15 33.92
CA ILE A 150 -32.00 -7.18 35.31
C ILE A 150 -31.43 -6.02 36.12
N LYS A 151 -30.11 -5.76 36.03
CA LYS A 151 -29.49 -4.61 36.70
C LYS A 151 -30.14 -3.28 36.31
N ALA A 152 -30.42 -3.10 35.03
CA ALA A 152 -31.07 -1.90 34.53
C ALA A 152 -32.53 -1.80 34.99
N MET A 153 -33.27 -2.91 35.08
CA MET A 153 -34.63 -2.93 35.63
C MET A 153 -34.64 -2.56 37.11
N LEU A 154 -33.74 -3.14 37.92
CA LEU A 154 -33.63 -2.84 39.35
C LEU A 154 -33.31 -1.36 39.58
N HIS A 155 -32.35 -0.81 38.84
CA HIS A 155 -32.02 0.62 38.94
C HIS A 155 -33.17 1.51 38.46
N MET A 156 -33.92 1.13 37.40
CA MET A 156 -35.11 1.88 36.99
C MET A 156 -36.22 1.85 38.06
N LEU A 157 -36.44 0.71 38.72
CA LEU A 157 -37.37 0.62 39.85
C LEU A 157 -36.95 1.53 41.00
N ASP A 158 -35.65 1.61 41.30
CA ASP A 158 -35.14 2.56 42.28
C ASP A 158 -35.44 4.02 41.88
N LEU A 159 -35.23 4.40 40.62
CA LEU A 159 -35.54 5.75 40.14
C LEU A 159 -37.04 6.08 40.20
N ILE A 160 -37.91 5.07 40.04
CA ILE A 160 -39.37 5.20 40.21
C ILE A 160 -39.71 5.34 41.71
N PHE A 161 -39.07 4.54 42.57
CA PHE A 161 -39.20 4.63 44.04
C PHE A 161 -38.84 6.03 44.53
N GLU A 162 -37.70 6.58 44.12
CA GLU A 162 -37.26 7.93 44.50
C GLU A 162 -38.25 9.02 44.05
N ARG A 163 -38.94 8.85 42.91
CA ARG A 163 -39.96 9.82 42.46
C ARG A 163 -41.29 9.70 43.18
N THR A 164 -41.52 8.59 43.87
CA THR A 164 -42.80 8.28 44.52
C THR A 164 -42.73 8.31 46.05
N HIS A 165 -41.55 8.51 46.64
CA HIS A 165 -41.33 8.49 48.10
C HIS A 165 -42.29 9.39 48.92
N ASN A 166 -42.73 10.53 48.37
CA ASN A 166 -43.64 11.48 49.04
C ASN A 166 -45.12 11.31 48.64
N ILE A 167 -45.46 10.34 47.81
CA ILE A 167 -46.81 10.16 47.28
C ILE A 167 -47.55 9.14 48.16
N LYS A 168 -48.64 9.58 48.80
CA LYS A 168 -49.48 8.71 49.65
C LYS A 168 -50.63 8.07 48.88
N ASP A 169 -51.12 8.72 47.82
CA ASP A 169 -52.25 8.26 47.02
C ASP A 169 -51.80 7.82 45.62
N PHE A 170 -51.35 6.56 45.53
CA PHE A 170 -50.93 5.95 44.26
C PHE A 170 -52.10 5.75 43.29
N LYS A 171 -53.35 5.66 43.77
CA LYS A 171 -54.53 5.49 42.90
C LYS A 171 -54.69 6.68 41.97
N LYS A 172 -54.38 7.90 42.44
CA LYS A 172 -54.39 9.12 41.63
C LYS A 172 -53.42 9.05 40.44
N LEU A 173 -52.25 8.43 40.61
CA LEU A 173 -51.29 8.26 39.50
C LEU A 173 -51.76 7.19 38.52
N ILE A 174 -52.33 6.10 39.05
CA ILE A 174 -52.80 4.96 38.24
C ILE A 174 -53.88 5.40 37.24
N VAL A 175 -54.81 6.28 37.64
CA VAL A 175 -55.87 6.81 36.77
C VAL A 175 -55.31 7.49 35.51
N ASN A 176 -54.13 8.10 35.61
CA ASN A 176 -53.52 8.84 34.52
C ASN A 176 -52.59 7.99 33.63
N LEU A 177 -52.31 6.72 33.96
CA LEU A 177 -51.41 5.88 33.16
C LEU A 177 -51.89 5.68 31.72
N ASP A 178 -53.21 5.65 31.52
CA ASP A 178 -53.81 5.44 30.20
C ASP A 178 -53.64 6.66 29.26
N ASN A 179 -53.19 7.80 29.79
CA ASN A 179 -52.84 9.01 29.04
C ASN A 179 -51.41 8.99 28.48
N ILE A 180 -50.62 7.93 28.78
CA ILE A 180 -49.35 7.67 28.10
C ILE A 180 -49.65 6.82 26.86
N THR A 181 -49.49 7.40 25.68
CA THR A 181 -49.84 6.73 24.42
C THR A 181 -48.69 6.69 23.42
N PHE A 182 -48.82 5.81 22.45
CA PHE A 182 -47.90 5.65 21.33
C PHE A 182 -48.65 5.15 20.10
N ASP A 183 -48.05 5.28 18.93
CA ASP A 183 -48.59 4.67 17.71
C ASP A 183 -47.93 3.32 17.47
N LEU A 184 -48.77 2.27 17.39
CA LEU A 184 -48.35 0.88 17.20
C LEU A 184 -48.39 0.54 15.72
N PHE A 185 -47.26 0.09 15.17
CA PHE A 185 -47.13 -0.34 13.77
C PHE A 185 -46.79 -1.83 13.71
N ASP A 186 -47.66 -2.61 13.05
CA ASP A 186 -47.44 -4.02 12.73
C ASP A 186 -46.70 -4.13 11.39
N MET A 187 -45.42 -4.48 11.46
CA MET A 187 -44.52 -4.59 10.31
C MET A 187 -44.68 -5.91 9.56
N GLY A 188 -45.45 -6.87 10.09
CA GLY A 188 -45.70 -8.15 9.43
C GLY A 188 -46.39 -7.99 8.08
N GLU A 189 -47.19 -6.92 7.90
CA GLU A 189 -47.87 -6.62 6.65
C GLU A 189 -46.92 -6.18 5.51
N PHE A 190 -45.68 -5.77 5.83
CA PHE A 190 -44.74 -5.21 4.85
C PHE A 190 -43.59 -6.16 4.46
N GLY A 191 -43.52 -7.37 5.02
CA GLY A 191 -42.47 -8.37 4.70
C GLY A 191 -41.05 -7.99 5.11
N LEU A 192 -40.87 -6.99 6.00
CA LEU A 192 -39.59 -6.31 6.28
C LEU A 192 -39.03 -6.55 7.70
N GLY A 193 -39.52 -7.56 8.42
CA GLY A 193 -39.34 -7.72 9.88
C GLY A 193 -37.90 -7.53 10.41
N GLU A 194 -36.97 -8.42 10.05
CA GLU A 194 -35.60 -8.39 10.58
C GLU A 194 -34.65 -7.48 9.80
N GLU A 195 -34.83 -7.37 8.48
CA GLU A 195 -33.95 -6.59 7.61
C GLU A 195 -34.04 -5.09 7.91
N LEU A 196 -35.25 -4.59 8.19
CA LEU A 196 -35.47 -3.19 8.57
C LEU A 196 -34.89 -2.88 9.95
N TYR A 197 -34.93 -3.83 10.90
CA TYR A 197 -34.27 -3.67 12.20
C TYR A 197 -32.76 -3.46 12.04
N ILE A 198 -32.12 -4.27 11.19
CA ILE A 198 -30.69 -4.16 10.88
C ILE A 198 -30.40 -2.79 10.27
N LYS A 199 -31.21 -2.36 9.28
CA LYS A 199 -31.07 -1.04 8.62
C LYS A 199 -31.33 0.14 9.57
N MET A 200 -32.34 0.07 10.43
CA MET A 200 -32.68 1.11 11.41
C MET A 200 -31.63 1.24 12.52
N ASN A 201 -31.08 0.12 13.00
CA ASN A 201 -30.02 0.16 14.02
C ASN A 201 -28.63 0.45 13.45
N ALA A 202 -28.44 0.28 12.14
CA ALA A 202 -27.24 0.76 11.44
C ALA A 202 -27.19 2.30 11.39
N ARG A 203 -28.34 3.00 11.34
CA ARG A 203 -28.40 4.48 11.34
C ARG A 203 -27.86 5.16 12.60
N GLY A 204 -27.64 4.43 13.69
CA GLY A 204 -26.96 4.94 14.89
C GLY A 204 -25.42 4.93 14.80
N LYS A 205 -24.84 4.35 13.74
CA LYS A 205 -23.41 4.51 13.42
C LYS A 205 -23.20 5.83 12.68
N GLN A 206 -22.09 6.50 12.99
CA GLN A 206 -21.62 7.59 12.14
C GLN A 206 -21.42 7.08 10.71
N LEU A 207 -21.91 7.83 9.71
CA LEU A 207 -21.69 7.53 8.30
C LEU A 207 -20.17 7.46 8.03
N SER A 208 -19.75 6.49 7.21
CA SER A 208 -18.38 6.43 6.73
C SER A 208 -18.06 7.65 5.87
N LYS A 209 -16.78 7.94 5.62
CA LYS A 209 -16.40 9.05 4.72
C LYS A 209 -16.93 8.84 3.31
N TYR A 210 -16.89 7.60 2.81
CA TYR A 210 -17.45 7.24 1.52
C TYR A 210 -18.97 7.48 1.47
N GLU A 211 -19.72 7.08 2.50
CA GLU A 211 -21.17 7.36 2.60
C GLU A 211 -21.46 8.87 2.68
N ASN A 212 -20.64 9.64 3.41
CA ASN A 212 -20.77 11.10 3.45
C ASN A 212 -20.52 11.74 2.07
N LEU A 213 -19.58 11.22 1.28
CA LEU A 213 -19.33 11.68 -0.09
C LEU A 213 -20.47 11.30 -1.06
N LYS A 214 -21.03 10.09 -0.96
CA LYS A 214 -22.23 9.71 -1.73
C LYS A 214 -23.40 10.64 -1.43
N SER A 215 -23.67 10.87 -0.14
CA SER A 215 -24.67 11.84 0.30
C SER A 215 -24.38 13.27 -0.19
N PHE A 216 -23.11 13.65 -0.34
CA PHE A 216 -22.72 14.95 -0.88
C PHE A 216 -22.97 15.06 -2.40
N ILE A 217 -22.72 13.99 -3.14
CA ILE A 217 -23.01 13.86 -4.57
C ILE A 217 -24.52 13.95 -4.83
N GLU A 218 -25.32 13.22 -4.05
CA GLU A 218 -26.79 13.17 -4.17
C GLU A 218 -27.49 14.50 -3.88
N LYS A 219 -26.84 15.43 -3.17
CA LYS A 219 -27.39 16.76 -2.90
C LYS A 219 -27.51 17.64 -4.14
N ASP A 220 -26.75 17.37 -5.22
CA ASP A 220 -26.91 18.12 -6.46
C ASP A 220 -28.21 17.70 -7.17
N SER A 221 -29.06 18.69 -7.45
CA SER A 221 -30.40 18.48 -8.01
C SER A 221 -30.43 17.86 -9.41
N ARG A 222 -29.34 17.90 -10.18
CA ARG A 222 -29.26 17.26 -11.50
C ARG A 222 -28.90 15.79 -11.33
N ILE A 223 -27.98 15.48 -10.42
CA ILE A 223 -27.59 14.10 -10.10
C ILE A 223 -28.76 13.38 -9.42
N SER A 224 -29.48 14.04 -8.51
CA SER A 224 -30.62 13.46 -7.81
C SER A 224 -31.77 13.02 -8.73
N LYS A 225 -31.81 13.52 -9.98
CA LYS A 225 -32.80 13.16 -11.00
C LYS A 225 -32.35 12.01 -11.90
N GLU A 226 -31.08 11.62 -11.86
CA GLU A 226 -30.51 10.55 -12.67
C GLU A 226 -30.56 9.22 -11.91
N PHE A 227 -31.76 8.66 -11.76
CA PHE A 227 -31.99 7.46 -10.95
C PHE A 227 -31.10 6.27 -11.31
N LYS A 228 -30.82 6.04 -12.61
CA LYS A 228 -29.93 4.96 -13.08
C LYS A 228 -28.48 5.15 -12.64
N LEU A 229 -28.02 6.40 -12.55
CA LEU A 229 -26.66 6.72 -12.12
C LEU A 229 -26.51 6.48 -10.62
N LEU A 230 -27.50 6.91 -9.82
CA LEU A 230 -27.56 6.63 -8.39
C LEU A 230 -27.64 5.13 -8.09
N GLU A 231 -28.50 4.41 -8.82
CA GLU A 231 -28.58 2.96 -8.74
C GLU A 231 -27.23 2.29 -9.03
N SER A 232 -26.50 2.77 -10.05
CA SER A 232 -25.16 2.25 -10.37
C SER A 232 -24.12 2.53 -9.28
N ILE A 233 -24.22 3.69 -8.60
CA ILE A 233 -23.36 4.01 -7.45
C ILE A 233 -23.68 3.09 -6.26
N ASP A 234 -24.95 2.79 -5.99
CA ASP A 234 -25.31 1.91 -4.88
C ASP A 234 -25.07 0.43 -5.17
N THR A 235 -25.16 0.02 -6.44
CA THR A 235 -24.98 -1.38 -6.87
C THR A 235 -23.60 -1.62 -7.45
N LYS A 236 -23.35 -1.26 -8.72
CA LYS A 236 -22.11 -1.57 -9.45
C LYS A 236 -20.85 -1.11 -8.74
N TRP A 237 -20.85 0.11 -8.18
CA TRP A 237 -19.66 0.60 -7.46
C TRP A 237 -19.46 -0.19 -6.17
N SER A 238 -20.55 -0.50 -5.45
CA SER A 238 -20.49 -1.34 -4.27
C SER A 238 -19.93 -2.72 -4.62
N ASP A 239 -20.42 -3.36 -5.69
CA ASP A 239 -19.94 -4.65 -6.15
C ASP A 239 -18.46 -4.62 -6.53
N TYR A 240 -18.01 -3.56 -7.21
CA TYR A 240 -16.60 -3.38 -7.56
C TYR A 240 -15.70 -3.19 -6.33
N PHE A 241 -16.07 -2.32 -5.40
CA PHE A 241 -15.25 -2.04 -4.21
C PHE A 241 -15.35 -3.13 -3.13
N PHE A 242 -16.39 -3.95 -3.15
CA PHE A 242 -16.57 -5.04 -2.20
C PHE A 242 -15.54 -6.15 -2.40
N ASP A 243 -14.84 -6.48 -1.32
CA ASP A 243 -13.94 -7.62 -1.26
C ASP A 243 -14.31 -8.47 -0.04
N SER A 244 -14.80 -9.68 -0.29
CA SER A 244 -15.22 -10.62 0.74
C SER A 244 -14.11 -11.00 1.71
N LYS A 245 -12.83 -10.89 1.30
CA LYS A 245 -11.65 -11.16 2.13
C LYS A 245 -11.30 -9.97 3.04
N ASN A 246 -11.59 -8.74 2.59
CA ASN A 246 -11.22 -7.50 3.28
C ASN A 246 -12.40 -6.52 3.39
N ILE A 247 -13.51 -6.95 4.01
CA ILE A 247 -14.75 -6.17 4.12
C ILE A 247 -14.53 -4.77 4.73
N LYS A 248 -13.56 -4.62 5.64
CA LYS A 248 -13.23 -3.35 6.30
C LYS A 248 -12.65 -2.29 5.36
N ASP A 249 -12.16 -2.69 4.21
CA ASP A 249 -11.50 -1.83 3.24
C ASP A 249 -12.48 -1.22 2.23
N PHE A 250 -13.73 -1.68 2.20
CA PHE A 250 -14.78 -1.20 1.29
C PHE A 250 -14.88 0.34 1.25
N ASP A 251 -15.15 0.95 2.41
CA ASP A 251 -15.29 2.40 2.52
C ASP A 251 -14.01 3.14 2.13
N LYS A 252 -12.84 2.56 2.44
CA LYS A 252 -11.54 3.17 2.12
C LYS A 252 -11.27 3.17 0.62
N LYS A 253 -11.56 2.08 -0.08
CA LYS A 253 -11.42 1.98 -1.54
C LYS A 253 -12.30 3.03 -2.24
N GLY A 254 -13.58 3.09 -1.87
CA GLY A 254 -14.52 4.06 -2.42
C GLY A 254 -14.13 5.50 -2.11
N ASN A 255 -13.67 5.78 -0.88
CA ASN A 255 -13.19 7.11 -0.48
C ASN A 255 -11.96 7.52 -1.31
N ASN A 256 -10.96 6.65 -1.43
CA ASN A 256 -9.76 6.93 -2.20
C ASN A 256 -10.06 7.16 -3.69
N PHE A 257 -10.92 6.33 -4.30
CA PHE A 257 -11.38 6.53 -5.67
C PHE A 257 -11.95 7.93 -5.89
N LEU A 258 -12.90 8.35 -5.03
CA LEU A 258 -13.52 9.67 -5.12
C LEU A 258 -12.54 10.81 -4.82
N HIS A 259 -11.65 10.63 -3.83
CA HIS A 259 -10.67 11.63 -3.43
C HIS A 259 -9.66 11.93 -4.53
N TYR A 260 -9.03 10.91 -5.10
CA TYR A 260 -8.05 11.11 -6.18
C TYR A 260 -8.71 11.52 -7.50
N ALA A 261 -9.97 11.13 -7.74
CA ALA A 261 -10.76 11.65 -8.86
C ALA A 261 -11.04 13.16 -8.69
N THR A 262 -11.33 13.59 -7.47
CA THR A 262 -11.50 15.02 -7.17
C THR A 262 -10.24 15.81 -7.49
N LEU A 263 -9.06 15.31 -7.11
CA LEU A 263 -7.78 15.93 -7.48
C LEU A 263 -7.63 16.06 -9.01
N PHE A 264 -8.00 15.03 -9.77
CA PHE A 264 -8.00 15.06 -11.24
C PHE A 264 -8.90 16.18 -11.78
N PHE A 265 -10.13 16.31 -11.27
CA PHE A 265 -11.08 17.33 -11.74
C PHE A 265 -10.63 18.75 -11.42
N ILE A 266 -10.05 18.98 -10.24
CA ILE A 266 -9.51 20.31 -9.87
C ILE A 266 -8.36 20.71 -10.82
N LEU A 267 -7.46 19.77 -11.10
CA LEU A 267 -6.38 19.99 -12.07
C LEU A 267 -6.91 20.31 -13.47
N GLU A 268 -8.03 19.69 -13.84
CA GLU A 268 -8.68 19.93 -15.12
C GLU A 268 -9.31 21.32 -15.21
N GLU A 269 -9.99 21.77 -14.16
CA GLU A 269 -10.59 23.09 -14.06
C GLU A 269 -9.54 24.22 -14.03
N GLY A 270 -8.25 23.89 -13.88
CA GLY A 270 -7.16 24.86 -13.80
C GLY A 270 -7.17 25.69 -12.52
N LYS A 271 -7.87 25.22 -11.49
CA LYS A 271 -7.92 25.87 -10.19
C LYS A 271 -6.57 25.77 -9.49
N GLU A 272 -6.21 26.82 -8.76
CA GLU A 272 -5.01 26.81 -7.93
C GLU A 272 -5.15 25.75 -6.85
N ILE A 273 -4.25 24.78 -6.85
CA ILE A 273 -4.21 23.75 -5.83
C ILE A 273 -3.23 24.23 -4.77
N GLY A 274 -3.63 24.13 -3.50
CA GLY A 274 -2.70 24.31 -2.38
C GLY A 274 -1.62 23.23 -2.39
N ASN A 275 -1.17 22.83 -1.20
CA ASN A 275 -0.14 21.79 -1.11
C ASN A 275 -0.66 20.42 -1.60
N ILE A 276 -0.33 20.04 -2.84
CA ILE A 276 -0.73 18.75 -3.47
C ILE A 276 -0.37 17.57 -2.58
N ARG A 277 0.79 17.62 -1.92
CA ARG A 277 1.24 16.56 -1.03
C ARG A 277 0.29 16.38 0.16
N GLU A 278 -0.14 17.48 0.77
CA GLU A 278 -1.09 17.42 1.88
C GLU A 278 -2.45 16.88 1.47
N ILE A 279 -2.89 17.17 0.26
CA ILE A 279 -4.14 16.61 -0.29
C ILE A 279 -3.99 15.10 -0.41
N ILE A 280 -2.94 14.65 -1.09
CA ILE A 280 -2.70 13.23 -1.36
C ILE A 280 -2.57 12.40 -0.06
N ASP A 281 -1.92 12.98 0.95
CA ASP A 281 -1.68 12.34 2.24
C ASP A 281 -2.92 12.34 3.15
N LYS A 282 -4.04 12.99 2.75
CA LYS A 282 -5.26 13.15 3.57
C LYS A 282 -6.57 12.80 2.84
N PRO A 283 -6.74 11.57 2.32
CA PRO A 283 -8.01 11.15 1.71
C PRO A 283 -9.19 11.16 2.69
N ASP A 284 -8.94 10.98 3.99
CA ASP A 284 -10.00 10.94 5.02
C ASP A 284 -10.42 12.34 5.55
N GLN A 285 -10.05 13.42 4.85
CA GLN A 285 -10.45 14.78 5.22
C GLN A 285 -11.99 14.97 5.24
N PRO A 286 -12.53 15.91 6.05
CA PRO A 286 -13.95 16.24 6.03
C PRO A 286 -14.44 16.65 4.63
N VAL A 287 -15.71 16.36 4.33
CA VAL A 287 -16.35 16.83 3.09
C VAL A 287 -16.44 18.35 3.14
N ASN A 288 -15.74 19.03 2.24
CA ASN A 288 -15.62 20.48 2.14
C ASN A 288 -15.61 20.91 0.66
N GLU A 289 -15.25 22.17 0.38
CA GLU A 289 -15.23 22.73 -0.98
C GLU A 289 -14.31 21.98 -1.96
N PHE A 290 -13.26 21.29 -1.47
CA PHE A 290 -12.40 20.44 -2.30
C PHE A 290 -13.22 19.44 -3.11
N TYR A 291 -14.25 18.82 -2.50
CA TYR A 291 -15.08 17.82 -3.15
C TYR A 291 -16.16 18.39 -4.08
N SER A 292 -16.28 19.71 -4.22
CA SER A 292 -17.28 20.35 -5.09
C SER A 292 -17.30 19.82 -6.54
N PRO A 293 -16.19 19.39 -7.18
CA PRO A 293 -16.26 18.81 -8.52
C PRO A 293 -17.07 17.50 -8.60
N LEU A 294 -17.29 16.80 -7.48
CA LEU A 294 -18.13 15.61 -7.43
C LEU A 294 -19.64 15.93 -7.55
N GLN A 295 -20.03 17.20 -7.42
CA GLN A 295 -21.40 17.66 -7.70
C GLN A 295 -21.62 18.01 -9.19
N ASN A 296 -20.63 17.77 -10.04
CA ASN A 296 -20.80 17.85 -11.48
C ASN A 296 -21.24 16.48 -12.03
N ILE A 297 -22.41 16.44 -12.66
CA ILE A 297 -22.99 15.25 -13.26
C ILE A 297 -22.09 14.57 -14.29
N ASP A 298 -21.35 15.33 -15.11
CA ASP A 298 -20.48 14.78 -16.15
C ASP A 298 -19.26 14.08 -15.54
N ASN A 299 -18.76 14.61 -14.42
CA ASN A 299 -17.68 14.00 -13.65
C ASN A 299 -18.13 12.64 -13.07
N ILE A 300 -19.32 12.56 -12.48
CA ILE A 300 -19.85 11.29 -11.95
C ILE A 300 -20.16 10.29 -13.07
N LYS A 301 -20.65 10.74 -14.24
CA LYS A 301 -20.81 9.89 -15.44
C LYS A 301 -19.47 9.38 -15.97
N LEU A 302 -18.39 10.15 -15.87
CA LEU A 302 -17.03 9.67 -16.16
C LEU A 302 -16.60 8.59 -15.16
N LEU A 303 -16.75 8.85 -13.86
CA LEU A 303 -16.39 7.87 -12.81
C LEU A 303 -17.17 6.57 -12.94
N ASN A 304 -18.46 6.63 -13.25
CA ASN A 304 -19.27 5.44 -13.49
C ASN A 304 -18.71 4.60 -14.65
N ARG A 305 -18.33 5.25 -15.76
CA ARG A 305 -17.71 4.57 -16.91
C ARG A 305 -16.34 3.97 -16.57
N VAL A 306 -15.58 4.60 -15.67
CA VAL A 306 -14.30 4.03 -15.17
C VAL A 306 -14.55 2.76 -14.38
N VAL A 307 -15.54 2.74 -13.48
CA VAL A 307 -15.92 1.53 -12.72
C VAL A 307 -16.37 0.43 -13.68
N GLU A 308 -17.22 0.75 -14.66
CA GLU A 308 -17.66 -0.20 -15.69
C GLU A 308 -16.49 -0.77 -16.48
N LEU A 309 -15.53 0.07 -16.91
CA LEU A 309 -14.33 -0.40 -17.59
C LEU A 309 -13.49 -1.32 -16.69
N CYS A 310 -13.29 -0.96 -15.41
CA CYS A 310 -12.53 -1.77 -14.48
C CYS A 310 -13.17 -3.14 -14.20
N MET A 311 -14.50 -3.23 -14.18
CA MET A 311 -15.21 -4.52 -14.05
C MET A 311 -14.99 -5.44 -15.26
N LEU A 312 -14.69 -4.88 -16.44
CA LEU A 312 -14.42 -5.64 -17.66
C LEU A 312 -12.94 -6.05 -17.81
N PHE A 313 -12.05 -5.67 -16.89
CA PHE A 313 -10.60 -5.96 -17.02
C PHE A 313 -10.28 -7.45 -17.10
N ASP A 314 -11.01 -8.28 -16.33
CA ASP A 314 -10.86 -9.74 -16.37
C ASP A 314 -11.31 -10.31 -17.73
N GLU A 315 -12.44 -9.83 -18.26
CA GLU A 315 -12.96 -10.23 -19.58
C GLU A 315 -12.03 -9.81 -20.71
N PHE A 316 -11.45 -8.61 -20.60
CA PHE A 316 -10.47 -8.11 -21.55
C PHE A 316 -9.14 -8.84 -21.47
N GLN A 317 -8.90 -9.78 -20.56
CA GLN A 317 -7.61 -10.48 -20.38
C GLN A 317 -6.44 -9.50 -20.57
N ILE A 318 -6.50 -8.35 -19.89
CA ILE A 318 -5.49 -7.31 -20.05
C ILE A 318 -4.13 -7.91 -19.65
N THR A 319 -3.29 -8.17 -20.65
CA THR A 319 -2.00 -8.85 -20.52
C THR A 319 -0.94 -7.95 -19.90
N GLU A 320 -1.11 -6.64 -20.04
CA GLU A 320 -0.29 -5.67 -19.35
C GLU A 320 -0.58 -5.75 -17.85
N THR A 321 0.46 -5.99 -17.06
CA THR A 321 0.41 -5.85 -15.60
C THR A 321 0.20 -4.38 -15.24
N LEU A 322 -1.00 -3.88 -15.43
CA LEU A 322 -1.46 -2.70 -14.74
C LEU A 322 -1.48 -3.02 -13.26
N LYS A 323 -1.06 -2.05 -12.44
CA LYS A 323 -1.30 -2.14 -11.00
C LYS A 323 -2.79 -2.20 -10.67
N ILE A 324 -3.63 -1.67 -11.56
CA ILE A 324 -5.10 -1.65 -11.45
C ILE A 324 -5.66 -2.97 -12.00
N LYS A 325 -5.60 -4.03 -11.19
CA LYS A 325 -6.23 -5.33 -11.53
C LYS A 325 -7.66 -5.41 -11.01
N ASP A 326 -7.83 -4.99 -9.77
CA ASP A 326 -9.07 -5.05 -9.03
C ASP A 326 -9.15 -3.88 -8.05
N SER A 327 -10.22 -3.82 -7.27
CA SER A 327 -10.45 -2.71 -6.33
C SER A 327 -9.44 -2.58 -5.21
N SER A 328 -8.59 -3.60 -4.96
CA SER A 328 -7.43 -3.49 -4.05
C SER A 328 -6.44 -2.41 -4.48
N PHE A 329 -6.42 -2.04 -5.76
CA PHE A 329 -5.60 -0.93 -6.24
C PHE A 329 -5.84 0.37 -5.47
N PHE A 330 -7.09 0.66 -5.11
CA PHE A 330 -7.45 1.90 -4.41
C PHE A 330 -7.00 1.92 -2.94
N ILE A 331 -6.21 0.94 -2.50
CA ILE A 331 -5.54 0.89 -1.21
C ILE A 331 -4.10 0.40 -1.41
N SER A 332 -3.11 1.21 -1.05
CA SER A 332 -1.71 0.76 -1.07
C SER A 332 -1.46 -0.40 -0.10
N ARG A 333 -0.48 -1.27 -0.42
CA ARG A 333 0.00 -2.36 0.45
C ARG A 333 0.43 -1.90 1.85
N ASN A 334 0.72 -0.60 2.02
CA ASN A 334 1.10 0.02 3.31
C ASN A 334 -0.03 0.81 4.01
N LYS A 335 -1.26 0.74 3.49
CA LYS A 335 -2.54 1.22 4.05
C LYS A 335 -2.78 2.75 4.07
N GLU A 336 -4.01 3.08 3.71
CA GLU A 336 -4.75 4.37 3.74
C GLU A 336 -4.68 5.27 2.50
N THR A 337 -3.55 5.40 1.81
CA THR A 337 -3.43 6.31 0.64
C THR A 337 -2.92 5.62 -0.63
N LEU A 338 -3.12 6.24 -1.80
CA LEU A 338 -2.44 5.86 -3.04
C LEU A 338 -1.02 6.43 -3.09
N SER A 339 -0.07 5.67 -3.63
CA SER A 339 1.25 6.23 -3.95
C SER A 339 1.17 7.20 -5.13
N TYR A 340 2.15 8.10 -5.29
CA TYR A 340 2.18 8.99 -6.46
C TYR A 340 2.17 8.23 -7.79
N THR A 341 2.83 7.06 -7.83
CA THR A 341 2.82 6.18 -8.99
C THR A 341 1.41 5.68 -9.29
N ASP A 342 0.66 5.27 -8.26
CA ASP A 342 -0.71 4.78 -8.42
C ASP A 342 -1.66 5.92 -8.85
N ILE A 343 -1.48 7.13 -8.32
CA ILE A 343 -2.25 8.31 -8.78
C ILE A 343 -2.03 8.55 -10.27
N CYS A 344 -0.79 8.47 -10.77
CA CYS A 344 -0.50 8.61 -12.20
C CYS A 344 -1.17 7.50 -13.03
N TYR A 345 -1.19 6.26 -12.56
CA TYR A 345 -1.94 5.18 -13.22
C TYR A 345 -3.43 5.49 -13.27
N PHE A 346 -4.02 5.94 -12.18
CA PHE A 346 -5.44 6.27 -12.14
C PHE A 346 -5.79 7.42 -13.09
N PHE A 347 -4.95 8.47 -13.14
CA PHE A 347 -5.12 9.58 -14.07
C PHE A 347 -5.04 9.14 -15.53
N SER A 348 -4.15 8.20 -15.85
CA SER A 348 -4.04 7.66 -17.22
C SER A 348 -5.34 6.98 -17.68
N ILE A 349 -6.02 6.25 -16.78
CA ILE A 349 -7.33 5.62 -17.05
C ILE A 349 -8.43 6.67 -17.17
N LEU A 350 -8.47 7.65 -16.24
CA LEU A 350 -9.48 8.73 -16.28
C LEU A 350 -9.44 9.46 -17.62
N PHE A 351 -8.25 9.81 -18.11
CA PHE A 351 -8.11 10.42 -19.44
C PHE A 351 -8.52 9.48 -20.58
N PHE A 352 -8.16 8.19 -20.51
CA PHE A 352 -8.56 7.22 -21.55
C PHE A 352 -10.09 7.09 -21.65
N VAL A 353 -10.77 6.91 -20.51
CA VAL A 353 -12.24 6.76 -20.47
C VAL A 353 -12.95 8.05 -20.86
N LYS A 354 -12.33 9.20 -20.59
CA LYS A 354 -12.88 10.48 -20.99
C LYS A 354 -13.02 10.61 -22.51
N GLU A 355 -12.02 10.15 -23.26
CA GLU A 355 -12.04 10.13 -24.73
C GLU A 355 -12.91 8.98 -25.30
N ASN A 356 -13.13 7.89 -24.53
CA ASN A 356 -13.94 6.74 -24.94
C ASN A 356 -15.28 6.69 -24.20
N ARG A 357 -16.35 7.27 -24.78
CA ARG A 357 -17.66 7.34 -24.14
C ARG A 357 -18.43 6.02 -24.07
N GLU A 358 -18.20 5.13 -25.03
CA GLU A 358 -18.90 3.85 -25.15
C GLU A 358 -17.97 2.71 -24.72
N ILE A 359 -18.02 2.34 -23.44
CA ILE A 359 -17.11 1.36 -22.83
C ILE A 359 -17.15 0.01 -23.56
N GLU A 360 -18.33 -0.44 -23.95
CA GLU A 360 -18.55 -1.71 -24.65
C GLU A 360 -17.89 -1.77 -26.04
N LYS A 361 -17.58 -0.61 -26.66
CA LYS A 361 -16.95 -0.52 -27.98
C LYS A 361 -15.44 -0.27 -27.91
N ILE A 362 -14.86 -0.20 -26.71
CA ILE A 362 -13.43 0.00 -26.54
C ILE A 362 -12.67 -1.16 -27.20
N ASN A 363 -11.74 -0.81 -28.10
CA ASN A 363 -10.83 -1.79 -28.67
C ASN A 363 -9.81 -2.21 -27.60
N LYS A 364 -9.85 -3.48 -27.21
CA LYS A 364 -8.92 -4.09 -26.23
C LYS A 364 -7.45 -3.84 -26.56
N ASN A 365 -7.05 -3.98 -27.83
CA ASN A 365 -5.65 -3.80 -28.22
C ASN A 365 -5.23 -2.33 -28.10
N ALA A 366 -6.10 -1.39 -28.47
CA ALA A 366 -5.85 0.04 -28.29
C ALA A 366 -5.71 0.43 -26.82
N LEU A 367 -6.56 -0.12 -25.95
CA LEU A 367 -6.46 0.04 -24.49
C LEU A 367 -5.12 -0.50 -23.97
N ASN A 368 -4.75 -1.74 -24.34
CA ASN A 368 -3.48 -2.35 -23.92
C ASN A 368 -2.27 -1.53 -24.38
N ASP A 369 -2.27 -1.10 -25.63
CA ASP A 369 -1.20 -0.28 -26.21
C ASP A 369 -1.04 1.05 -25.46
N TYR A 370 -2.16 1.75 -25.22
CA TYR A 370 -2.19 3.02 -24.49
C TYR A 370 -1.66 2.86 -23.06
N LEU A 371 -2.12 1.84 -22.35
CA LEU A 371 -1.75 1.60 -20.97
C LEU A 371 -0.29 1.14 -20.84
N ARG A 372 0.23 0.38 -21.81
CA ARG A 372 1.65 0.02 -21.88
C ARG A 372 2.54 1.26 -22.03
N VAL A 373 2.18 2.16 -22.94
CA VAL A 373 2.90 3.43 -23.13
C VAL A 373 2.88 4.26 -21.85
N CYS A 374 1.71 4.44 -21.23
CA CYS A 374 1.58 5.17 -19.96
C CYS A 374 2.43 4.54 -18.85
N ARG A 375 2.42 3.21 -18.73
CA ARG A 375 3.27 2.47 -17.79
C ARG A 375 4.75 2.78 -17.98
N HIS A 376 5.25 2.82 -19.22
CA HIS A 376 6.67 3.13 -19.46
C HIS A 376 7.03 4.53 -18.94
N PHE A 377 6.18 5.54 -19.10
CA PHE A 377 6.43 6.88 -18.55
C PHE A 377 6.37 6.90 -17.02
N ILE A 378 5.37 6.23 -16.43
CA ILE A 378 5.14 6.22 -14.98
C ILE A 378 6.29 5.52 -14.26
N GLU A 379 6.61 4.31 -14.71
CA GLU A 379 7.58 3.44 -14.05
C GLU A 379 9.02 3.84 -14.40
N ASN A 380 9.26 4.54 -15.52
CA ASN A 380 10.60 5.04 -15.85
C ASN A 380 10.83 6.50 -15.40
N HIS A 381 10.28 6.88 -14.24
CA HIS A 381 10.47 8.20 -13.62
C HIS A 381 10.78 8.19 -12.13
N ARG A 382 11.48 9.24 -11.67
CA ARG A 382 11.57 9.59 -10.25
C ARG A 382 10.37 10.43 -9.82
N LEU A 383 9.47 9.86 -9.02
CA LEU A 383 8.35 10.59 -8.41
C LEU A 383 8.73 11.13 -7.02
N ASP A 384 9.89 11.75 -6.90
CA ASP A 384 10.42 12.30 -5.64
C ASP A 384 9.98 13.75 -5.35
N LYS A 385 9.41 14.45 -6.36
CA LYS A 385 8.80 15.79 -6.25
C LYS A 385 7.34 15.78 -6.71
N PRO A 386 6.41 15.28 -5.90
CA PRO A 386 5.02 15.07 -6.30
C PRO A 386 4.30 16.35 -6.72
N GLU A 387 4.63 17.49 -6.10
CA GLU A 387 3.97 18.77 -6.34
C GLU A 387 4.17 19.23 -7.79
N GLU A 388 5.36 19.00 -8.34
CA GLU A 388 5.68 19.32 -9.73
C GLU A 388 5.29 18.16 -10.67
N HIS A 389 5.64 16.93 -10.32
CA HIS A 389 5.58 15.81 -11.25
C HIS A 389 4.14 15.36 -11.54
N ILE A 390 3.23 15.37 -10.55
CA ILE A 390 1.84 14.95 -10.78
C ILE A 390 1.16 15.85 -11.81
N TYR A 391 1.39 17.15 -11.74
CA TYR A 391 0.85 18.10 -12.72
C TYR A 391 1.44 17.89 -14.12
N GLN A 392 2.73 17.59 -14.22
CA GLN A 392 3.36 17.28 -15.51
C GLN A 392 2.84 15.96 -16.10
N PHE A 393 2.64 14.93 -15.28
CA PHE A 393 1.99 13.69 -15.72
C PHE A 393 0.55 13.90 -16.13
N PHE A 394 -0.21 14.72 -15.41
CA PHE A 394 -1.56 15.10 -15.81
C PHE A 394 -1.57 15.72 -17.21
N LYS A 395 -0.67 16.66 -17.50
CA LYS A 395 -0.50 17.24 -18.85
C LYS A 395 -0.09 16.20 -19.88
N LEU A 396 0.82 15.30 -19.53
CA LEU A 396 1.28 14.23 -20.42
C LEU A 396 0.14 13.29 -20.78
N PHE A 397 -0.65 12.83 -19.81
CA PHE A 397 -1.77 11.92 -20.09
C PHE A 397 -2.90 12.60 -20.84
N LYS A 398 -3.16 13.89 -20.59
CA LYS A 398 -4.08 14.69 -21.42
C LYS A 398 -3.63 14.78 -22.88
N HIS A 399 -2.31 14.82 -23.11
CA HIS A 399 -1.73 14.80 -24.45
C HIS A 399 -1.87 13.40 -25.07
N LEU A 400 -1.40 12.37 -24.38
CA LEU A 400 -1.41 10.98 -24.87
C LEU A 400 -2.83 10.44 -25.13
N SER A 401 -3.84 10.89 -24.36
CA SER A 401 -5.23 10.42 -24.53
C SER A 401 -5.84 10.80 -25.87
N GLN A 402 -5.33 11.83 -26.54
CA GLN A 402 -5.73 12.16 -27.91
C GLN A 402 -5.44 11.00 -28.89
N GLY A 403 -4.48 10.13 -28.55
CA GLY A 403 -4.16 8.89 -29.26
C GLY A 403 -4.90 7.65 -28.75
N HIS A 404 -6.03 7.78 -28.03
CA HIS A 404 -6.72 6.65 -27.40
C HIS A 404 -7.09 5.50 -28.36
N SER A 405 -7.33 5.79 -29.63
CA SER A 405 -7.68 4.79 -30.66
C SER A 405 -6.44 4.11 -31.27
N SER A 406 -5.33 4.82 -31.37
CA SER A 406 -4.05 4.32 -31.89
C SER A 406 -2.88 5.14 -31.35
N ILE A 407 -2.40 4.76 -30.16
CA ILE A 407 -1.36 5.53 -29.46
C ILE A 407 -0.05 5.55 -30.22
N TYR A 408 0.31 4.47 -30.93
CA TYR A 408 1.57 4.43 -31.69
C TYR A 408 1.54 5.37 -32.89
N GLN A 409 0.42 5.46 -33.60
CA GLN A 409 0.30 6.41 -34.71
C GLN A 409 0.36 7.85 -34.17
N PHE A 410 -0.37 8.12 -33.09
CA PHE A 410 -0.35 9.42 -32.42
C PHE A 410 1.06 9.86 -32.01
N LEU A 411 1.86 8.95 -31.41
CA LEU A 411 3.24 9.24 -31.02
C LEU A 411 4.12 9.57 -32.22
N ILE A 412 3.93 8.90 -33.36
CA ILE A 412 4.69 9.17 -34.59
C ILE A 412 4.33 10.56 -35.13
N ASP A 413 3.05 10.87 -35.20
CA ASP A 413 2.54 12.15 -35.70
C ASP A 413 2.93 13.31 -34.77
N ASN A 414 3.03 13.05 -33.47
CA ASN A 414 3.43 14.00 -32.42
C ASN A 414 4.76 13.59 -31.81
N SER A 415 5.82 13.56 -32.60
CA SER A 415 7.12 12.96 -32.24
C SER A 415 7.90 13.62 -31.09
N THR A 416 7.44 14.75 -30.56
CA THR A 416 8.14 15.49 -29.49
C THR A 416 7.22 15.88 -28.34
N TYR A 417 7.77 15.84 -27.13
CA TYR A 417 7.12 16.34 -25.91
C TYR A 417 8.20 16.75 -24.90
N ASN A 418 7.97 17.85 -24.18
CA ASN A 418 9.01 18.46 -23.34
C ASN A 418 9.30 17.66 -22.06
N PHE A 419 8.25 17.29 -21.33
CA PHE A 419 8.38 16.48 -20.12
C PHE A 419 8.79 15.06 -20.54
N HIS A 420 9.80 14.47 -19.91
CA HIS A 420 10.27 13.12 -20.27
C HIS A 420 10.72 12.95 -21.72
N SER A 421 11.31 13.97 -22.34
CA SER A 421 11.69 13.93 -23.76
C SER A 421 12.52 12.70 -24.16
N ASN A 422 13.38 12.19 -23.28
CA ASN A 422 14.16 10.98 -23.50
C ASN A 422 13.30 9.70 -23.60
N ILE A 423 12.36 9.51 -22.68
CA ILE A 423 11.43 8.37 -22.71
C ILE A 423 10.42 8.54 -23.85
N TYR A 424 9.93 9.76 -24.07
CA TYR A 424 9.02 10.05 -25.17
C TYR A 424 9.63 9.69 -26.52
N ARG A 425 10.88 10.11 -26.77
CA ARG A 425 11.63 9.73 -27.99
C ARG A 425 11.79 8.21 -28.12
N LEU A 426 12.03 7.50 -27.02
CA LEU A 426 12.08 6.04 -27.01
C LEU A 426 10.73 5.40 -27.37
N GLU A 427 9.61 5.88 -26.81
CA GLU A 427 8.28 5.38 -27.16
C GLU A 427 7.95 5.65 -28.64
N VAL A 428 8.36 6.79 -29.21
CA VAL A 428 8.20 7.08 -30.65
C VAL A 428 9.00 6.09 -31.51
N ARG A 429 10.25 5.78 -31.14
CA ARG A 429 11.06 4.77 -31.85
C ARG A 429 10.40 3.39 -31.81
N LYS A 430 9.95 2.97 -30.62
CA LYS A 430 9.23 1.69 -30.45
C LYS A 430 7.93 1.66 -31.25
N ALA A 431 7.16 2.75 -31.25
CA ALA A 431 5.93 2.89 -32.02
C ALA A 431 6.15 2.65 -33.53
N LYS A 432 7.19 3.26 -34.12
CA LYS A 432 7.57 3.04 -35.53
C LYS A 432 7.83 1.55 -35.81
N LEU A 433 8.61 0.89 -34.95
CA LEU A 433 8.95 -0.53 -35.09
C LEU A 433 7.73 -1.45 -34.93
N ILE A 434 6.88 -1.18 -33.94
CA ILE A 434 5.69 -2.00 -33.67
C ILE A 434 4.68 -1.89 -34.81
N LEU A 435 4.38 -0.68 -35.31
CA LEU A 435 3.45 -0.53 -36.42
C LEU A 435 3.95 -1.23 -37.67
N LYS A 436 5.25 -1.15 -37.96
CA LYS A 436 5.87 -1.92 -39.05
C LYS A 436 5.73 -3.42 -38.80
N SER A 437 6.03 -3.88 -37.58
CA SER A 437 5.90 -5.28 -37.17
C SER A 437 4.49 -5.84 -37.37
N ARG A 438 3.46 -5.05 -37.07
CA ARG A 438 2.06 -5.47 -37.27
C ARG A 438 1.72 -5.68 -38.74
N GLN A 439 2.39 -4.97 -39.65
CA GLN A 439 2.17 -5.08 -41.09
C GLN A 439 2.93 -6.27 -41.68
N ASN A 440 4.21 -6.42 -41.34
CA ASN A 440 5.11 -7.40 -41.96
C ASN A 440 5.34 -8.69 -41.13
N LYS A 441 4.90 -8.72 -39.88
CA LYS A 441 5.06 -9.82 -38.91
C LYS A 441 6.52 -10.21 -38.66
N ASP A 442 7.42 -9.23 -38.61
CA ASP A 442 8.86 -9.45 -38.42
C ASP A 442 9.29 -9.73 -36.97
N GLY A 443 8.38 -9.66 -35.99
CA GLY A 443 8.63 -10.06 -34.60
C GLY A 443 9.13 -8.95 -33.67
N TRP A 444 9.32 -7.71 -34.16
CA TRP A 444 9.66 -6.55 -33.31
C TRP A 444 8.68 -6.34 -32.15
N GLU A 445 7.38 -6.44 -32.42
CA GLU A 445 6.37 -6.24 -31.37
C GLU A 445 6.51 -7.28 -30.25
N GLU A 446 6.79 -8.54 -30.59
CA GLU A 446 6.92 -9.62 -29.62
C GLU A 446 8.10 -9.39 -28.67
N ILE A 447 9.30 -9.12 -29.20
CA ILE A 447 10.48 -8.89 -28.36
C ILE A 447 10.35 -7.59 -27.54
N LEU A 448 9.74 -6.54 -28.09
CA LEU A 448 9.49 -5.30 -27.34
C LEU A 448 8.45 -5.50 -26.23
N ASN A 449 7.46 -6.37 -26.44
CA ASN A 449 6.52 -6.77 -25.39
C ASN A 449 7.23 -7.56 -24.28
N GLN A 450 8.11 -8.51 -24.62
CA GLN A 450 8.89 -9.25 -23.63
C GLN A 450 9.74 -8.31 -22.76
N VAL A 451 10.43 -7.36 -23.38
CA VAL A 451 11.24 -6.39 -22.63
C VAL A 451 10.38 -5.39 -21.82
N SER A 452 9.17 -5.07 -22.30
CA SER A 452 8.19 -4.28 -21.52
C SER A 452 7.79 -5.00 -20.23
N GLN A 453 7.61 -6.32 -20.27
CA GLN A 453 7.27 -7.14 -19.10
C GLN A 453 8.45 -7.44 -18.18
N HIS A 454 9.69 -7.32 -18.66
CA HIS A 454 10.87 -7.58 -17.85
C HIS A 454 10.99 -6.60 -16.66
N ARG A 455 10.99 -7.12 -15.43
CA ARG A 455 10.92 -6.35 -14.16
C ARG A 455 11.98 -5.25 -14.03
N VAL A 456 13.18 -5.47 -14.57
CA VAL A 456 14.29 -4.50 -14.50
C VAL A 456 14.32 -3.55 -15.70
N LEU A 457 13.94 -4.00 -16.89
CA LEU A 457 14.05 -3.17 -18.10
C LEU A 457 12.80 -2.32 -18.27
N ASN A 458 11.61 -2.89 -18.06
CA ASN A 458 10.32 -2.20 -18.17
C ASN A 458 10.23 -1.32 -19.43
N GLY A 459 10.63 -1.91 -20.56
CA GLY A 459 10.64 -1.25 -21.87
C GLY A 459 11.72 -0.17 -22.07
N TRP A 460 12.64 0.03 -21.12
CA TRP A 460 13.74 0.98 -21.23
C TRP A 460 14.94 0.37 -21.96
N VAL A 461 14.91 0.46 -23.29
CA VAL A 461 15.85 -0.22 -24.22
C VAL A 461 16.46 0.70 -25.27
N ASP A 462 16.52 2.00 -25.02
CA ASP A 462 17.13 2.95 -25.95
C ASP A 462 18.57 2.56 -26.31
N PHE A 463 19.36 2.15 -25.31
CA PHE A 463 20.74 1.71 -25.53
C PHE A 463 20.84 0.43 -26.37
N LEU A 464 19.91 -0.53 -26.21
CA LEU A 464 19.92 -1.76 -27.02
C LEU A 464 19.54 -1.47 -28.47
N LEU A 465 18.58 -0.58 -28.70
CA LEU A 465 18.22 -0.12 -30.04
C LEU A 465 19.44 0.55 -30.70
N ASP A 466 20.14 1.43 -29.98
CA ASP A 466 21.35 2.07 -30.48
C ASP A 466 22.45 1.05 -30.79
N PHE A 467 22.73 0.11 -29.88
CA PHE A 467 23.78 -0.90 -30.06
C PHE A 467 23.53 -1.83 -31.24
N SER A 468 22.26 -2.09 -31.53
CA SER A 468 21.83 -2.92 -32.66
C SER A 468 21.81 -2.17 -34.00
N ASP A 469 22.01 -0.86 -34.00
CA ASP A 469 21.92 -0.04 -35.22
C ASP A 469 23.05 -0.34 -36.20
N GLU A 470 22.70 -0.40 -37.49
CA GLU A 470 23.65 -0.64 -38.58
C GLU A 470 24.66 0.49 -38.73
N SER A 471 24.30 1.71 -38.32
CA SER A 471 25.15 2.89 -38.35
C SER A 471 25.96 3.11 -37.07
N PHE A 472 25.89 2.19 -36.10
CA PHE A 472 26.59 2.33 -34.83
C PHE A 472 28.12 2.32 -35.01
N VAL A 473 28.78 3.39 -34.56
CA VAL A 473 30.25 3.50 -34.51
C VAL A 473 30.69 3.65 -33.04
N TYR A 474 31.50 2.73 -32.55
CA TYR A 474 31.83 2.60 -31.13
C TYR A 474 32.52 3.87 -30.57
N GLU A 475 33.51 4.40 -31.29
CA GLU A 475 34.31 5.55 -30.86
C GLU A 475 33.53 6.88 -30.95
N GLN A 476 32.48 6.91 -31.77
CA GLN A 476 31.65 8.10 -32.01
C GLN A 476 30.31 8.03 -31.26
N TYR A 477 30.05 6.94 -30.53
CA TYR A 477 28.79 6.75 -29.83
C TYR A 477 28.63 7.82 -28.76
N ASN A 478 27.82 8.82 -29.08
CA ASN A 478 27.40 9.85 -28.15
C ASN A 478 25.95 9.59 -27.75
N GLN A 479 25.74 9.27 -26.47
CA GLN A 479 24.41 8.95 -25.96
C GLN A 479 23.45 10.14 -25.93
N ASN A 480 23.98 11.36 -26.08
CA ASN A 480 23.23 12.61 -26.24
C ASN A 480 23.24 13.10 -27.70
N GLY A 481 23.81 12.31 -28.63
CA GLY A 481 23.90 12.62 -30.04
C GLY A 481 22.60 12.38 -30.79
N GLU A 482 22.70 12.41 -32.12
CA GLU A 482 21.60 12.11 -33.02
C GLU A 482 21.04 10.72 -32.76
N THR A 483 19.72 10.59 -32.96
CA THR A 483 19.03 9.32 -32.73
C THR A 483 19.39 8.37 -33.86
N LEU A 484 19.88 7.18 -33.51
CA LEU A 484 20.09 6.12 -34.49
C LEU A 484 18.73 5.51 -34.88
N GLU A 485 18.45 5.42 -36.19
CA GLU A 485 17.11 5.14 -36.73
C GLU A 485 16.98 3.80 -37.49
N LYS A 486 18.06 3.02 -37.63
CA LYS A 486 18.12 1.76 -38.38
C LYS A 486 18.59 0.58 -37.50
N PRO A 487 17.87 0.25 -36.42
CA PRO A 487 18.19 -0.91 -35.59
C PRO A 487 18.04 -2.21 -36.38
N ASN A 488 19.04 -3.08 -36.32
CA ASN A 488 18.99 -4.42 -36.88
C ASN A 488 18.21 -5.37 -35.95
N PHE A 489 17.16 -6.00 -36.47
CA PHE A 489 16.24 -6.83 -35.67
C PHE A 489 16.93 -8.02 -35.00
N GLU A 490 17.67 -8.83 -35.75
CA GLU A 490 18.29 -10.05 -35.21
C GLU A 490 19.31 -9.71 -34.12
N LYS A 491 20.12 -8.67 -34.36
CA LYS A 491 21.09 -8.17 -33.40
C LYS A 491 20.41 -7.62 -32.14
N PHE A 492 19.34 -6.83 -32.30
CA PHE A 492 18.55 -6.36 -31.16
C PHE A 492 17.97 -7.52 -30.36
N LYS A 493 17.38 -8.52 -31.03
CA LYS A 493 16.79 -9.69 -30.40
C LYS A 493 17.81 -10.48 -29.58
N GLN A 494 18.99 -10.72 -30.14
CA GLN A 494 20.11 -11.36 -29.43
C GLN A 494 20.50 -10.57 -28.18
N TYR A 495 20.76 -9.27 -28.32
CA TYR A 495 21.13 -8.41 -27.20
C TYR A 495 20.04 -8.31 -26.13
N ALA A 496 18.76 -8.20 -26.53
CA ALA A 496 17.63 -8.13 -25.63
C ALA A 496 17.49 -9.41 -24.82
N ASN A 497 17.59 -10.59 -25.45
CA ASN A 497 17.51 -11.88 -24.77
C ASN A 497 18.63 -12.06 -23.75
N VAL A 498 19.89 -11.82 -24.14
CA VAL A 498 21.03 -11.91 -23.22
C VAL A 498 20.89 -10.91 -22.07
N THR A 499 20.45 -9.68 -22.36
CA THR A 499 20.25 -8.67 -21.32
C THR A 499 19.12 -9.05 -20.36
N MET A 500 18.00 -9.58 -20.85
CA MET A 500 16.91 -10.07 -19.99
C MET A 500 17.36 -11.23 -19.11
N GLU A 501 18.11 -12.18 -19.64
CA GLU A 501 18.66 -13.31 -18.87
C GLU A 501 19.63 -12.82 -17.79
N LEU A 502 20.61 -11.98 -18.14
CA LEU A 502 21.57 -11.38 -17.20
C LEU A 502 20.89 -10.61 -16.07
N LEU A 503 19.80 -9.91 -16.38
CA LEU A 503 19.09 -9.04 -15.43
C LEU A 503 17.90 -9.73 -14.75
N ASN A 504 17.65 -11.01 -15.03
CA ASN A 504 16.63 -11.78 -14.33
C ASN A 504 17.04 -11.91 -12.86
N LYS A 505 16.31 -11.24 -11.98
CA LYS A 505 16.66 -11.15 -10.55
C LYS A 505 16.60 -12.51 -9.86
N GLU A 506 15.62 -13.33 -10.16
CA GLU A 506 15.33 -14.56 -9.42
C GLU A 506 16.18 -15.72 -9.94
N ASP A 507 16.27 -15.85 -11.26
CA ASP A 507 16.94 -16.99 -11.88
C ASP A 507 18.46 -16.78 -12.03
N PHE A 508 18.93 -15.54 -12.16
CA PHE A 508 20.32 -15.28 -12.53
C PHE A 508 21.04 -14.25 -11.65
N LEU A 509 20.64 -12.97 -11.75
CA LEU A 509 21.42 -11.84 -11.24
C LEU A 509 21.72 -11.96 -9.75
N ASN A 510 20.76 -12.37 -8.91
CA ASN A 510 21.00 -12.48 -7.47
C ASN A 510 22.06 -13.53 -7.11
N ASN A 511 22.21 -14.58 -7.92
CA ASN A 511 23.13 -15.68 -7.66
C ASN A 511 24.50 -15.45 -8.32
N HIS A 512 24.52 -14.67 -9.41
CA HIS A 512 25.70 -14.48 -10.25
C HIS A 512 26.16 -13.02 -10.39
N LEU A 513 25.67 -12.11 -9.53
CA LEU A 513 26.04 -10.68 -9.59
C LEU A 513 27.55 -10.46 -9.51
N THR A 514 28.22 -11.13 -8.57
CA THR A 514 29.69 -11.02 -8.43
C THR A 514 30.40 -11.48 -9.70
N LEU A 515 29.96 -12.60 -10.30
CA LEU A 515 30.51 -13.10 -11.55
C LEU A 515 30.31 -12.11 -12.70
N PHE A 516 29.09 -11.57 -12.83
CA PHE A 516 28.76 -10.56 -13.82
C PHE A 516 29.62 -9.30 -13.69
N GLN A 517 29.79 -8.77 -12.48
CA GLN A 517 30.62 -7.58 -12.24
C GLN A 517 32.08 -7.81 -12.61
N ARG A 518 32.64 -8.97 -12.26
CA ARG A 518 34.03 -9.35 -12.58
C ARG A 518 34.22 -9.49 -14.09
N ALA A 519 33.34 -10.24 -14.77
CA ALA A 519 33.40 -10.42 -16.21
C ALA A 519 33.18 -9.11 -16.97
N PHE A 520 32.28 -8.25 -16.51
CA PHE A 520 32.05 -6.95 -17.14
C PHE A 520 33.25 -6.00 -16.97
N LEU A 521 33.93 -6.04 -15.82
CA LEU A 521 35.16 -5.26 -15.57
C LEU A 521 36.34 -5.70 -16.46
N CYS A 522 36.35 -6.95 -16.91
CA CYS A 522 37.32 -7.45 -17.88
C CYS A 522 37.22 -6.70 -19.22
N VAL A 523 36.03 -6.24 -19.61
CA VAL A 523 35.83 -5.47 -20.85
C VAL A 523 36.24 -4.01 -20.69
N GLY A 524 35.95 -3.41 -19.54
CA GLY A 524 36.33 -2.04 -19.22
C GLY A 524 35.72 -1.57 -17.91
N ASN A 525 36.26 -0.47 -17.36
CA ASN A 525 35.74 0.10 -16.12
C ASN A 525 34.38 0.75 -16.35
N PHE A 526 33.32 -0.04 -16.16
CA PHE A 526 31.93 0.36 -16.35
C PHE A 526 31.35 1.21 -15.21
N SER A 527 32.09 1.35 -14.11
CA SER A 527 31.63 2.08 -12.92
C SER A 527 31.44 3.57 -13.17
N PHE A 528 30.68 4.22 -12.30
CA PHE A 528 30.54 5.67 -12.30
C PHE A 528 30.60 6.28 -10.89
N TYR A 529 30.94 7.56 -10.83
CA TYR A 529 30.99 8.31 -9.58
C TYR A 529 29.63 8.86 -9.16
N SER A 530 29.19 8.54 -7.94
CA SER A 530 28.05 9.18 -7.27
C SER A 530 28.27 9.17 -5.75
N THR A 531 28.77 10.30 -5.21
CA THR A 531 29.38 10.42 -3.87
C THR A 531 30.67 9.60 -3.70
N ASN A 532 30.69 8.36 -4.18
CA ASN A 532 31.81 7.46 -4.37
C ASN A 532 31.51 6.54 -5.57
N TRP A 533 32.43 5.67 -5.95
CA TRP A 533 32.31 4.86 -7.16
C TRP A 533 31.38 3.67 -6.98
N PHE A 534 30.52 3.46 -7.97
CA PHE A 534 29.50 2.42 -7.98
C PHE A 534 29.73 1.44 -9.12
N TYR A 535 29.78 0.15 -8.78
CA TYR A 535 30.01 -0.98 -9.69
C TYR A 535 28.77 -1.85 -9.87
N GLY A 536 27.59 -1.31 -9.60
CA GLY A 536 26.34 -2.08 -9.64
C GLY A 536 26.01 -2.77 -8.31
N ASN A 537 24.74 -3.12 -8.19
CA ASN A 537 24.16 -3.97 -7.15
C ASN A 537 22.98 -4.73 -7.77
N SER A 538 22.41 -5.70 -7.06
CA SER A 538 21.11 -6.24 -7.44
C SER A 538 20.04 -5.16 -7.19
N PRO A 539 19.35 -4.66 -8.23
CA PRO A 539 18.44 -3.53 -8.08
C PRO A 539 17.21 -3.94 -7.28
N THR A 540 16.73 -3.09 -6.38
CA THR A 540 15.37 -3.23 -5.81
C THR A 540 14.33 -2.83 -6.87
N ASP A 541 13.04 -2.88 -6.53
CA ASP A 541 11.98 -2.56 -7.51
C ASP A 541 11.77 -1.04 -7.69
N ILE A 542 12.54 -0.21 -7.00
CA ILE A 542 12.45 1.25 -7.14
C ILE A 542 13.14 1.71 -8.43
N PHE A 543 12.57 2.73 -9.07
CA PHE A 543 13.12 3.28 -10.31
C PHE A 543 14.58 3.71 -10.21
N ARG A 544 15.00 4.28 -9.07
CA ARG A 544 16.36 4.82 -8.91
C ARG A 544 17.46 3.76 -9.06
N ASP A 545 17.17 2.52 -8.65
CA ASP A 545 18.10 1.41 -8.81
C ASP A 545 18.19 0.98 -10.28
N ARG A 546 17.03 0.90 -10.95
CA ARG A 546 16.95 0.60 -12.39
C ARG A 546 17.65 1.67 -13.24
N GLU A 547 17.52 2.93 -12.88
CA GLU A 547 18.20 4.05 -13.54
C GLU A 547 19.72 4.02 -13.33
N ALA A 548 20.19 3.73 -12.11
CA ALA A 548 21.62 3.57 -11.84
C ALA A 548 22.21 2.40 -12.65
N LEU A 549 21.49 1.29 -12.74
CA LEU A 549 21.87 0.16 -13.60
C LEU A 549 21.88 0.57 -15.08
N ASN A 550 20.85 1.27 -15.56
CA ASN A 550 20.81 1.78 -16.94
C ASN A 550 22.02 2.65 -17.26
N TRP A 551 22.50 3.49 -16.34
CA TRP A 551 23.73 4.26 -16.54
C TRP A 551 24.99 3.40 -16.69
N LEU A 552 25.09 2.28 -15.98
CA LEU A 552 26.20 1.32 -16.14
C LEU A 552 26.14 0.66 -17.52
N LEU A 553 24.96 0.16 -17.91
CA LEU A 553 24.75 -0.57 -19.16
C LEU A 553 24.92 0.35 -20.38
N LYS A 554 24.34 1.55 -20.33
CA LYS A 554 24.47 2.54 -21.40
C LYS A 554 25.89 3.10 -21.50
N GLY A 555 26.61 3.13 -20.39
CA GLY A 555 27.97 3.63 -20.29
C GLY A 555 28.08 5.16 -20.26
N ASN A 556 26.99 5.90 -20.09
CA ASN A 556 27.00 7.37 -20.20
C ASN A 556 27.54 8.11 -18.97
N LYS A 557 27.69 7.39 -17.85
CA LYS A 557 28.22 7.94 -16.59
C LYS A 557 29.63 7.43 -16.26
N ASN A 558 30.15 6.43 -16.97
CA ASN A 558 31.53 5.99 -16.74
C ASN A 558 32.53 7.03 -17.22
N ASP A 559 33.79 6.91 -16.76
CA ASP A 559 34.85 7.91 -16.97
C ASP A 559 35.06 8.30 -18.43
N LEU A 560 35.02 7.31 -19.33
CA LEU A 560 35.28 7.48 -20.76
C LEU A 560 34.00 7.64 -21.58
N LYS A 561 32.83 7.53 -20.94
CA LYS A 561 31.50 7.48 -21.55
C LYS A 561 31.32 6.38 -22.60
N TYR A 562 32.13 5.32 -22.51
CA TYR A 562 32.15 4.27 -23.52
C TYR A 562 31.06 3.21 -23.30
N PRO A 563 30.48 2.67 -24.38
CA PRO A 563 29.41 1.66 -24.32
C PRO A 563 30.01 0.26 -24.08
N TYR A 564 30.73 0.08 -22.98
CA TYR A 564 31.39 -1.19 -22.65
C TYR A 564 30.41 -2.38 -22.64
N PHE A 565 29.15 -2.14 -22.26
CA PHE A 565 28.15 -3.21 -22.24
C PHE A 565 27.87 -3.78 -23.63
N LYS A 566 27.91 -2.96 -24.69
CA LYS A 566 27.79 -3.47 -26.06
C LYS A 566 28.92 -4.45 -26.37
N LYS A 567 30.17 -4.04 -26.07
CA LYS A 567 31.34 -4.90 -26.28
C LYS A 567 31.25 -6.18 -25.44
N PHE A 568 30.72 -6.09 -24.23
CA PHE A 568 30.46 -7.26 -23.38
C PHE A 568 29.41 -8.20 -23.99
N LEU A 569 28.31 -7.66 -24.53
CA LEU A 569 27.30 -8.46 -25.25
C LEU A 569 27.88 -9.12 -26.51
N ASP A 570 28.68 -8.39 -27.29
CA ASP A 570 29.38 -8.94 -28.47
C ASP A 570 30.25 -10.13 -28.07
N ILE A 571 31.09 -9.98 -27.04
CA ILE A 571 31.95 -11.06 -26.52
C ILE A 571 31.10 -12.24 -26.04
N LEU A 572 30.01 -12.01 -25.30
CA LEU A 572 29.14 -13.10 -24.82
C LEU A 572 28.47 -13.88 -25.96
N LEU A 573 28.17 -13.22 -27.09
CA LEU A 573 27.58 -13.89 -28.25
C LEU A 573 28.62 -14.72 -29.03
N GLU A 574 29.87 -14.28 -29.06
CA GLU A 574 30.95 -14.94 -29.82
C GLU A 574 31.69 -16.02 -29.02
N ILE A 575 31.83 -15.83 -27.71
CA ILE A 575 32.60 -16.76 -26.86
C ILE A 575 31.85 -18.09 -26.68
N GLU A 576 32.58 -19.18 -26.80
CA GLU A 576 32.06 -20.54 -26.58
C GLU A 576 31.77 -20.78 -25.10
N GLY A 577 30.62 -21.41 -24.81
CA GLY A 577 30.21 -21.85 -23.48
C GLY A 577 28.76 -22.34 -23.49
N GLU A 578 28.41 -23.26 -22.60
CA GLU A 578 27.07 -23.89 -22.58
C GLU A 578 25.99 -22.92 -22.10
N ASN A 579 26.33 -22.02 -21.18
CA ASN A 579 25.43 -21.03 -20.59
C ASN A 579 26.19 -19.72 -20.26
N LEU A 580 25.49 -18.70 -19.75
CA LEU A 580 26.08 -17.41 -19.42
C LEU A 580 27.14 -17.47 -18.30
N VAL A 581 27.02 -18.41 -17.35
CA VAL A 581 27.98 -18.58 -16.25
C VAL A 581 29.33 -19.00 -16.84
N ASP A 582 29.34 -20.04 -17.68
CA ASP A 582 30.56 -20.56 -18.31
C ASP A 582 31.22 -19.51 -19.19
N LYS A 583 30.42 -18.80 -19.99
CA LYS A 583 30.91 -17.72 -20.86
C LYS A 583 31.57 -16.60 -20.05
N MET A 584 30.94 -16.14 -18.97
CA MET A 584 31.51 -15.09 -18.11
C MET A 584 32.76 -15.57 -17.35
N GLN A 585 32.78 -16.82 -16.91
CA GLN A 585 33.96 -17.40 -16.28
C GLN A 585 35.13 -17.46 -17.26
N ARG A 586 34.89 -17.88 -18.50
CA ARG A 586 35.90 -17.89 -19.57
C ARG A 586 36.43 -16.49 -19.90
N ILE A 587 35.57 -15.47 -19.94
CA ILE A 587 36.00 -14.07 -20.09
C ILE A 587 37.00 -13.69 -18.99
N ILE A 588 36.74 -14.09 -17.73
CA ILE A 588 37.64 -13.79 -16.62
C ILE A 588 38.97 -14.54 -16.76
N ASP A 589 38.92 -15.83 -17.10
CA ASP A 589 40.09 -16.70 -17.19
C ASP A 589 41.03 -16.31 -18.35
N GLU A 590 40.47 -15.85 -19.49
CA GLU A 590 41.22 -15.42 -20.66
C GLU A 590 41.71 -13.96 -20.58
N THR A 591 41.34 -13.22 -19.52
CA THR A 591 41.74 -11.81 -19.39
C THR A 591 43.21 -11.66 -19.01
N ASP A 592 43.97 -10.95 -19.84
CA ASP A 592 45.33 -10.51 -19.49
C ASP A 592 45.28 -9.41 -18.42
N LEU A 593 45.48 -9.83 -17.17
CA LEU A 593 45.51 -8.95 -16.01
C LEU A 593 46.63 -7.91 -16.07
N THR A 594 47.71 -8.12 -16.82
CA THR A 594 48.81 -7.14 -16.92
C THR A 594 48.38 -5.85 -17.64
N GLN A 595 47.32 -5.91 -18.46
CA GLN A 595 46.72 -4.74 -19.12
C GLN A 595 45.78 -3.93 -18.19
N LYS A 596 45.54 -4.41 -16.97
CA LYS A 596 44.64 -3.83 -15.99
C LYS A 596 45.42 -3.12 -14.88
N GLU A 597 44.83 -2.09 -14.29
CA GLU A 597 45.39 -1.47 -13.09
C GLU A 597 45.42 -2.48 -11.93
N TRP A 598 46.37 -2.35 -10.99
CA TRP A 598 46.51 -3.30 -9.87
C TRP A 598 45.20 -3.51 -9.08
N TRP A 599 44.39 -2.45 -8.95
CA TRP A 599 43.10 -2.49 -8.25
C TRP A 599 42.01 -3.18 -9.08
N GLU A 600 42.04 -3.05 -10.42
CA GLU A 600 41.17 -3.81 -11.32
C GLU A 600 41.51 -5.30 -11.25
N GLN A 601 42.80 -5.64 -11.20
CA GLN A 601 43.25 -7.03 -11.09
C GLN A 601 42.70 -7.70 -9.83
N LEU A 602 42.74 -7.01 -8.68
CA LEU A 602 42.14 -7.53 -7.44
C LEU A 602 40.63 -7.67 -7.57
N LEU A 603 39.93 -6.66 -8.10
CA LEU A 603 38.48 -6.73 -8.30
C LEU A 603 38.08 -7.88 -9.24
N ILE A 604 38.86 -8.17 -10.27
CA ILE A 604 38.62 -9.26 -11.23
C ILE A 604 38.99 -10.62 -10.62
N GLY A 605 40.16 -10.73 -9.99
CA GLY A 605 40.70 -12.02 -9.54
C GLY A 605 40.16 -12.51 -8.20
N GLU A 606 39.76 -11.60 -7.29
CA GLU A 606 39.32 -11.95 -5.93
C GLU A 606 37.82 -11.77 -5.73
N GLN A 607 37.07 -12.89 -5.82
CA GLN A 607 35.62 -12.91 -5.70
C GLN A 607 35.10 -12.24 -4.42
N LYS A 608 35.78 -12.48 -3.29
CA LYS A 608 35.39 -11.98 -1.95
C LYS A 608 35.31 -10.46 -1.86
N ILE A 609 35.93 -9.73 -2.80
CA ILE A 609 35.88 -8.26 -2.84
C ILE A 609 34.52 -7.79 -3.33
N PHE A 610 34.00 -8.37 -4.41
CA PHE A 610 32.64 -8.08 -4.86
C PHE A 610 31.58 -8.70 -3.94
N ASP A 611 31.86 -9.85 -3.33
CA ASP A 611 30.96 -10.40 -2.30
C ASP A 611 30.83 -9.44 -1.10
N PHE A 612 31.92 -8.77 -0.70
CA PHE A 612 31.84 -7.67 0.25
C PHE A 612 30.93 -6.55 -0.27
N LEU A 613 31.07 -6.09 -1.52
CA LEU A 613 30.22 -5.02 -2.05
C LEU A 613 28.73 -5.43 -2.14
N ASN A 614 28.47 -6.72 -2.36
CA ASN A 614 27.14 -7.29 -2.58
C ASN A 614 26.50 -7.88 -1.32
N GLU A 615 27.22 -7.94 -0.19
CA GLU A 615 26.80 -8.61 1.06
C GLU A 615 25.38 -8.21 1.51
N LYS A 616 24.99 -6.96 1.28
CA LYS A 616 23.64 -6.46 1.58
C LYS A 616 22.92 -5.99 0.32
N LYS A 617 21.70 -6.49 0.12
CA LYS A 617 20.75 -6.00 -0.88
C LYS A 617 20.16 -4.67 -0.41
N GLU A 618 20.91 -3.60 -0.64
CA GLU A 618 20.54 -2.23 -0.31
C GLU A 618 20.16 -1.44 -1.56
N VAL A 619 19.32 -0.41 -1.40
CA VAL A 619 18.97 0.54 -2.47
C VAL A 619 20.21 1.29 -2.97
N PHE A 620 20.16 1.85 -4.18
CA PHE A 620 21.24 2.63 -4.80
C PHE A 620 21.83 3.67 -3.84
N GLN A 621 21.02 4.34 -3.01
CA GLN A 621 21.50 5.37 -2.07
C GLN A 621 22.27 4.82 -0.85
N ARG A 622 22.19 3.52 -0.58
CA ARG A 622 22.71 2.89 0.65
C ARG A 622 23.67 1.74 0.39
N CYS A 623 23.75 1.24 -0.84
CA CYS A 623 24.69 0.19 -1.17
C CYS A 623 26.14 0.62 -1.01
N ARG A 624 27.00 -0.40 -0.87
CA ARG A 624 28.44 -0.26 -0.68
C ARG A 624 29.09 0.41 -1.88
N ARG A 625 30.26 0.98 -1.66
CA ARG A 625 30.96 1.84 -2.65
C ARG A 625 32.44 1.59 -2.62
N ILE A 626 33.12 2.03 -3.67
CA ILE A 626 34.57 2.10 -3.72
C ILE A 626 35.00 3.56 -3.70
N ARG A 627 35.98 3.90 -2.87
CA ARG A 627 36.60 5.22 -2.80
C ARG A 627 38.05 5.11 -3.26
N TYR A 628 38.40 5.90 -4.27
CA TYR A 628 39.74 5.92 -4.86
C TYR A 628 40.49 7.18 -4.42
N PHE A 629 41.80 7.08 -4.24
CA PHE A 629 42.67 8.20 -3.91
C PHE A 629 43.81 8.28 -4.91
N GLY A 630 44.09 9.51 -5.35
CA GLY A 630 45.24 9.82 -6.19
C GLY A 630 46.45 10.21 -5.35
N LYS A 631 47.53 10.62 -6.02
CA LYS A 631 48.81 11.01 -5.38
C LYS A 631 48.68 12.12 -4.32
N THR A 632 47.66 12.98 -4.43
CA THR A 632 47.39 14.07 -3.48
C THR A 632 46.67 13.62 -2.20
N SER A 633 46.42 12.31 -2.02
CA SER A 633 45.67 11.73 -0.91
C SER A 633 44.25 12.29 -0.76
N SER A 634 43.71 12.88 -1.82
CA SER A 634 42.32 13.32 -1.92
C SER A 634 41.50 12.29 -2.71
N PRO A 635 40.18 12.12 -2.40
CA PRO A 635 39.34 11.23 -3.19
C PRO A 635 39.26 11.67 -4.65
N VAL A 636 39.33 10.68 -5.55
CA VAL A 636 39.24 10.88 -6.99
C VAL A 636 37.79 10.72 -7.41
N ALA A 637 37.24 11.74 -8.04
CA ALA A 637 35.87 11.75 -8.57
C ALA A 637 35.79 11.59 -10.09
N ASN A 638 36.94 11.54 -10.76
CA ASN A 638 37.10 11.44 -12.21
C ASN A 638 38.50 10.90 -12.54
N ASN A 639 38.62 10.12 -13.61
CA ASN A 639 39.89 9.61 -14.13
C ASN A 639 40.73 8.82 -13.09
N LEU A 640 40.51 7.52 -13.04
CA LEU A 640 41.18 6.62 -12.10
C LEU A 640 42.63 6.22 -12.45
N LYS A 641 43.26 6.81 -13.48
CA LYS A 641 44.61 6.42 -13.95
C LYS A 641 45.73 6.59 -12.91
N ASP A 642 45.66 7.58 -12.03
CA ASP A 642 46.70 7.87 -11.02
C ASP A 642 46.34 7.33 -9.62
N THR A 643 45.54 6.26 -9.54
CA THR A 643 45.08 5.68 -8.28
C THR A 643 46.24 5.06 -7.50
N VAL A 644 46.45 5.53 -6.26
CA VAL A 644 47.48 5.01 -5.33
C VAL A 644 46.90 4.28 -4.13
N LYS A 645 45.61 4.49 -3.81
CA LYS A 645 44.92 3.80 -2.71
C LYS A 645 43.44 3.64 -3.06
N VAL A 646 42.87 2.51 -2.63
CA VAL A 646 41.48 2.16 -2.86
C VAL A 646 40.88 1.62 -1.57
N GLU A 647 39.68 2.08 -1.26
CA GLU A 647 38.96 1.77 -0.03
C GLU A 647 37.55 1.24 -0.35
N LEU A 648 37.21 0.10 0.23
CA LEU A 648 35.90 -0.55 0.12
C LEU A 648 35.02 -0.08 1.28
N LEU A 649 33.95 0.62 0.95
CA LEU A 649 33.08 1.28 1.93
C LEU A 649 31.85 0.42 2.25
N PRO A 650 31.53 0.19 3.53
CA PRO A 650 30.31 -0.52 3.93
C PRO A 650 29.02 0.30 3.74
N GLY A 651 29.14 1.55 3.28
CA GLY A 651 28.03 2.44 2.93
C GLY A 651 28.54 3.72 2.25
N LEU A 652 27.63 4.58 1.81
CA LEU A 652 27.92 5.68 0.87
C LEU A 652 29.03 6.66 1.31
N ARG A 653 29.16 6.93 2.62
CA ARG A 653 30.12 7.91 3.18
C ARG A 653 30.87 7.37 4.41
N ASN A 654 30.83 6.06 4.61
CA ASN A 654 31.42 5.44 5.79
C ASN A 654 32.93 5.72 5.86
N ARG A 655 33.41 5.85 7.11
CA ARG A 655 34.83 5.99 7.44
C ARG A 655 35.30 4.89 8.39
N THR A 656 34.40 4.26 9.13
CA THR A 656 34.67 3.08 9.95
C THR A 656 34.30 1.80 9.20
N ASN A 657 34.92 0.68 9.60
CA ASN A 657 34.76 -0.63 8.95
C ASN A 657 35.08 -0.60 7.44
N VAL A 658 35.99 0.30 7.03
CA VAL A 658 36.42 0.48 5.64
C VAL A 658 37.58 -0.47 5.36
N ARG A 659 37.52 -1.23 4.28
CA ARG A 659 38.61 -2.16 3.95
C ARG A 659 39.56 -1.51 2.95
N ASP A 660 40.85 -1.48 3.24
CA ASP A 660 41.85 -1.13 2.23
C ASP A 660 41.92 -2.26 1.20
N LEU A 661 41.86 -1.92 -0.09
CA LEU A 661 41.75 -2.94 -1.15
C LEU A 661 43.00 -3.81 -1.23
N LEU A 662 44.20 -3.25 -1.06
CA LEU A 662 45.44 -4.03 -1.14
C LEU A 662 45.56 -4.93 0.09
N ASP A 663 45.25 -4.41 1.26
CA ASP A 663 45.28 -5.15 2.53
C ASP A 663 44.28 -6.30 2.55
N TYR A 664 43.02 -6.00 2.22
CA TYR A 664 41.96 -7.02 2.16
C TYR A 664 42.15 -7.98 0.98
N GLY A 665 42.68 -7.51 -0.15
CA GLY A 665 43.02 -8.36 -1.30
C GLY A 665 44.11 -9.37 -0.95
N PHE A 666 45.18 -8.92 -0.27
CA PHE A 666 46.24 -9.82 0.19
C PHE A 666 45.75 -10.81 1.25
N TYR A 667 44.88 -10.37 2.17
CA TYR A 667 44.19 -11.25 3.12
C TYR A 667 43.41 -12.36 2.40
N CYS A 668 42.52 -12.00 1.45
CA CYS A 668 41.75 -12.96 0.67
C CYS A 668 42.63 -13.94 -0.11
N TYR A 669 43.73 -13.45 -0.67
CA TYR A 669 44.68 -14.26 -1.41
C TYR A 669 45.37 -15.30 -0.51
N CYS A 670 45.84 -14.88 0.67
CA CYS A 670 46.43 -15.80 1.66
C CYS A 670 45.41 -16.82 2.16
N GLU A 671 44.15 -16.42 2.34
CA GLU A 671 43.07 -17.29 2.78
C GLU A 671 42.76 -18.36 1.72
N LYS A 672 42.78 -17.99 0.43
CA LYS A 672 42.63 -18.91 -0.70
C LYS A 672 43.78 -19.91 -0.82
N LYS A 673 44.97 -19.55 -0.34
CA LYS A 673 46.15 -20.43 -0.24
C LYS A 673 46.15 -21.27 1.06
N GLU A 674 45.05 -21.27 1.81
CA GLU A 674 44.86 -22.04 3.05
C GLU A 674 45.91 -21.73 4.13
N MET A 675 46.39 -20.48 4.20
CA MET A 675 47.36 -20.05 5.22
C MET A 675 46.68 -19.75 6.57
N GLU A 676 47.45 -19.79 7.67
CA GLU A 676 46.95 -19.50 9.02
C GLU A 676 46.76 -17.99 9.23
N LEU A 677 45.52 -17.52 9.25
CA LEU A 677 45.14 -16.11 9.36
C LEU A 677 44.28 -15.83 10.60
N SER A 678 44.45 -14.66 11.20
CA SER A 678 43.43 -14.12 12.12
C SER A 678 42.23 -13.58 11.36
N SER A 679 41.11 -13.35 12.05
CA SER A 679 40.00 -12.59 11.48
C SER A 679 40.43 -11.19 11.02
N TYR A 680 39.93 -10.75 9.88
CA TYR A 680 40.13 -9.38 9.39
C TYR A 680 39.28 -8.38 10.20
N GLU A 681 39.93 -7.49 10.94
CA GLU A 681 39.28 -6.45 11.74
C GLU A 681 39.73 -5.04 11.34
N CYS A 682 38.78 -4.19 10.97
CA CYS A 682 39.01 -2.77 10.77
C CYS A 682 38.00 -1.99 11.62
N LYS A 683 38.45 -1.38 12.72
CA LYS A 683 37.59 -0.68 13.70
C LYS A 683 37.81 0.83 13.69
N GLU A 684 38.97 1.25 13.22
CA GLU A 684 39.44 2.62 13.14
C GLU A 684 38.85 3.40 11.96
N GLU A 685 38.91 4.74 12.07
CA GLU A 685 38.48 5.60 10.97
C GLU A 685 39.53 5.66 9.86
N GLN A 686 39.12 5.32 8.64
CA GLN A 686 39.93 5.42 7.44
C GLN A 686 39.38 6.48 6.47
N TYR A 687 40.30 7.29 5.95
CA TYR A 687 40.06 8.25 4.87
C TYR A 687 41.39 8.63 4.21
N GLY A 688 41.87 7.82 3.27
CA GLY A 688 43.11 8.09 2.53
C GLY A 688 44.37 7.99 3.39
N LYS A 689 44.25 7.50 4.62
CA LYS A 689 45.36 7.30 5.57
C LYS A 689 45.77 5.84 5.60
N ILE A 690 47.02 5.59 5.94
CA ILE A 690 47.50 4.26 6.36
C ILE A 690 47.41 4.27 7.88
N VAL A 691 46.67 3.34 8.47
CA VAL A 691 46.37 3.41 9.90
C VAL A 691 47.06 2.26 10.62
N GLU A 692 46.63 1.01 10.47
CA GLU A 692 47.18 -0.13 11.21
C GLU A 692 47.08 -1.46 10.44
N SER A 693 47.65 -2.52 10.99
CA SER A 693 47.49 -3.90 10.51
C SER A 693 46.11 -4.42 10.90
N HIS A 694 45.35 -4.98 9.95
CA HIS A 694 43.98 -5.47 10.17
C HIS A 694 43.88 -7.00 10.33
N PHE A 695 44.98 -7.72 10.13
CA PHE A 695 45.06 -9.17 10.32
C PHE A 695 46.50 -9.62 10.58
N SER A 696 46.65 -10.83 11.11
CA SER A 696 47.94 -11.51 11.24
C SER A 696 47.99 -12.77 10.39
N LEU A 697 49.17 -13.04 9.84
CA LEU A 697 49.52 -14.28 9.13
C LEU A 697 50.55 -15.03 9.97
N ASN A 698 50.30 -16.29 10.30
CA ASN A 698 51.13 -17.11 11.20
C ASN A 698 51.42 -16.37 12.54
N ASN A 699 50.39 -15.76 13.13
CA ASN A 699 50.47 -14.94 14.35
C ASN A 699 51.37 -13.68 14.28
N VAL A 700 51.80 -13.27 13.08
CA VAL A 700 52.57 -12.04 12.85
C VAL A 700 51.70 -11.01 12.12
N LYS A 701 51.67 -9.76 12.63
CA LYS A 701 50.89 -8.68 12.04
C LYS A 701 51.35 -8.35 10.62
N VAL A 702 50.39 -8.18 9.72
CA VAL A 702 50.60 -7.79 8.31
C VAL A 702 49.99 -6.43 8.05
N LEU A 703 50.77 -5.53 7.44
CA LEU A 703 50.28 -4.23 6.97
C LEU A 703 50.59 -4.07 5.49
N CYS A 704 49.56 -4.03 4.65
CA CYS A 704 49.70 -3.70 3.24
C CYS A 704 49.52 -2.19 3.03
N ASN A 705 50.52 -1.55 2.44
CA ASN A 705 50.54 -0.11 2.23
C ASN A 705 50.62 0.19 0.73
N SER A 706 49.46 0.45 0.11
CA SER A 706 49.38 0.74 -1.33
C SER A 706 50.06 2.07 -1.71
N ILE A 707 50.00 3.08 -0.83
CA ILE A 707 50.60 4.41 -1.08
C ILE A 707 52.12 4.31 -1.15
N ARG A 708 52.74 3.56 -0.23
CA ARG A 708 54.20 3.32 -0.20
C ARG A 708 54.62 2.09 -1.01
N GLN A 709 53.68 1.41 -1.66
CA GLN A 709 53.90 0.19 -2.43
C GLN A 709 54.74 -0.85 -1.67
N LYS A 710 54.33 -1.19 -0.46
CA LYS A 710 55.02 -2.18 0.38
C LYS A 710 54.07 -3.00 1.25
N ILE A 711 54.46 -4.24 1.54
CA ILE A 711 53.84 -5.11 2.54
C ILE A 711 54.82 -5.27 3.70
N VAL A 712 54.36 -5.01 4.91
CA VAL A 712 55.14 -5.14 6.15
C VAL A 712 54.66 -6.39 6.88
N PHE A 713 55.60 -7.28 7.23
CA PHE A 713 55.34 -8.50 7.99
C PHE A 713 56.27 -8.50 9.22
N GLY A 714 55.70 -8.27 10.40
CA GLY A 714 56.48 -7.97 11.61
C GLY A 714 57.32 -6.71 11.40
N ASP A 715 58.64 -6.82 11.55
CA ASP A 715 59.59 -5.71 11.35
C ASP A 715 60.20 -5.66 9.93
N LYS A 716 59.82 -6.59 9.04
CA LYS A 716 60.38 -6.69 7.69
C LYS A 716 59.48 -6.02 6.67
N GLU A 717 60.08 -5.26 5.76
CA GLU A 717 59.38 -4.61 4.65
C GLU A 717 59.69 -5.26 3.31
N TYR A 718 58.65 -5.57 2.54
CA TYR A 718 58.74 -6.12 1.19
C TYR A 718 58.12 -5.13 0.21
N LYS A 719 58.88 -4.66 -0.78
CA LYS A 719 58.33 -3.82 -1.86
C LYS A 719 57.38 -4.65 -2.72
N ILE A 720 56.26 -4.07 -3.14
CA ILE A 720 55.31 -4.65 -4.10
C ILE A 720 55.23 -3.74 -5.32
N ASN A 721 55.27 -4.28 -6.53
CA ASN A 721 55.10 -3.48 -7.74
C ASN A 721 53.61 -3.33 -8.10
N LEU A 722 53.06 -2.12 -7.96
CA LEU A 722 51.66 -1.82 -8.30
C LEU A 722 51.52 -1.12 -9.67
N GLU A 723 52.59 -1.00 -10.44
CA GLU A 723 52.55 -0.36 -11.75
C GLU A 723 51.85 -1.26 -12.78
N LYS A 724 51.09 -0.62 -13.68
CA LYS A 724 50.47 -1.28 -14.83
C LYS A 724 51.51 -2.05 -15.66
N GLY A 725 51.16 -3.25 -16.11
CA GLY A 725 52.07 -4.20 -16.77
C GLY A 725 52.57 -5.31 -15.85
N ASN A 726 52.39 -5.19 -14.53
CA ASN A 726 52.68 -6.25 -13.58
C ASN A 726 51.41 -7.01 -13.20
N ASN A 727 51.57 -8.26 -12.74
CA ASN A 727 50.48 -9.06 -12.20
C ASN A 727 50.56 -9.09 -10.67
N ILE A 728 49.55 -8.56 -9.99
CA ILE A 728 49.52 -8.44 -8.53
C ILE A 728 49.58 -9.80 -7.82
N PHE A 729 49.02 -10.84 -8.42
CA PHE A 729 49.02 -12.19 -7.84
C PHE A 729 50.40 -12.84 -7.91
N VAL A 730 51.17 -12.55 -8.97
CA VAL A 730 52.57 -12.97 -9.07
C VAL A 730 53.43 -12.24 -8.03
N GLU A 731 53.16 -10.95 -7.82
CA GLU A 731 53.83 -10.19 -6.76
C GLU A 731 53.47 -10.69 -5.35
N PHE A 732 52.23 -11.13 -5.12
CA PHE A 732 51.84 -11.79 -3.88
C PHE A 732 52.58 -13.11 -3.68
N ASP A 733 52.63 -13.98 -4.68
CA ASP A 733 53.42 -15.23 -4.62
C ASP A 733 54.90 -14.94 -4.30
N ARG A 734 55.49 -13.93 -4.95
CA ARG A 734 56.88 -13.48 -4.69
C ARG A 734 57.08 -13.00 -3.26
N ILE A 735 56.14 -12.27 -2.68
CA ILE A 735 56.25 -11.79 -1.30
C ILE A 735 56.08 -12.94 -0.31
N LEU A 736 55.14 -13.85 -0.55
CA LEU A 736 54.92 -15.01 0.31
C LEU A 736 56.12 -15.97 0.31
N SER A 737 56.78 -16.19 -0.83
CA SER A 737 58.01 -17.00 -0.86
C SER A 737 59.12 -16.37 -0.02
N LEU A 738 59.32 -15.06 -0.11
CA LEU A 738 60.30 -14.32 0.70
C LEU A 738 59.99 -14.31 2.20
N ILE A 739 58.71 -14.38 2.57
CA ILE A 739 58.27 -14.53 3.96
C ILE A 739 58.59 -15.95 4.46
N ASN A 740 58.27 -16.98 3.68
CA ASN A 740 58.47 -18.39 4.03
C ASN A 740 59.94 -18.82 4.07
N GLU A 741 60.83 -18.24 3.25
CA GLU A 741 62.28 -18.49 3.32
C GLU A 741 62.92 -18.01 4.63
N LYS A 742 62.18 -17.25 5.45
CA LYS A 742 62.68 -16.56 6.66
C LYS A 742 61.91 -16.89 7.94
N ILE A 743 60.92 -17.79 7.85
CA ILE A 743 60.26 -18.46 8.99
C ILE A 743 60.98 -19.79 9.18
#